data_AF-A0A2I0QJB3-F1
#
_entry.id   AF-A0A2I0QJB3-F1
#
_cell.length_a   1.000
_cell.length_b   1.000
_cell.length_c   1.000
_cell.angle_alpha   90.00
_cell.angle_beta   90.00
_cell.angle_gamma   90.00
#
_symmetry.space_group_name_H-M   'P 1'
#
loop_
_entity.id
_entity.type
_entity.pdbx_description
1 polymer ?
#
loop_
_entity_poly.entity_id
_entity_poly.type
_entity_poly.pdbx_seq_one_letter_code
_entity_poly.pdbx_strand_id
1 'polypeptide(L)'
;YLFCWEDVPENNAEFIKFLKDDLKTDWIENQPTLFKDSKNELGSTTIKKSDNNETITVTNGNNSLLLRADKAKKKVSLEITGGKIYEYILILKEEEGKLKIYKNAAISKDNNNRTINIMNDSNSLVFKLNKTKKKVTLKTADHKTYEYLLEEENNRLKIYKEKKDAIDFLKEAIKREENFLFAHYVLGFIYNELKYYPAAKEEFTKCIEIDKNFADAYFDMGVALRNIGNLTGAIENFKKSLEFYEKTNYSRAIDANWWIQNIGGKDNETVRSAEENVIEVIVEDLRDRKERLFRYINEKEGKFKNFVSAKKTITKTQNFVVVLRRWNSYTPALSSDIERRKGGGYFLSWNGQGFVIDPGFNFIENFFANGFNISDIDAIFISHSHLDHTSDFESLMTLIFERNDNLPPEEKKQIDLFLNFSSLNKFANLLSLDKSAVRKIYIIQPGIPVDMSGKYGFVLTPTKAKHRELWGDEYSVGLIFDLIENNKKKFRLGMTVDTGYTGEIGAQFKDSDILIAHIGSIKEKEFDLNLNLNERLYKNHLGLIGTTKIIKDASPKLAVISEFGEELGSLRVDISKAIEGVVKDRRTKRCIPGDIGMKILLPDLKIRCDMCSKEKGDDVFVDMNEINAIYFPEEVQGDPGKLTYVCKKHF
;
A
#
# COMPACT_ATOMS: atom_id res chain seq x y z
N TYR A 1 -23.78 19.74 -19.64
CA TYR A 1 -23.80 18.57 -18.75
C TYR A 1 -23.06 17.44 -19.45
N LEU A 2 -22.51 16.48 -18.72
CA LEU A 2 -21.76 15.35 -19.27
C LEU A 2 -22.68 14.18 -19.63
N PHE A 3 -23.53 13.75 -18.69
CA PHE A 3 -24.54 12.70 -18.91
C PHE A 3 -25.61 12.76 -17.81
N CYS A 4 -26.75 12.13 -18.07
CA CYS A 4 -27.80 11.88 -17.09
C CYS A 4 -27.48 10.62 -16.27
N TRP A 5 -27.51 10.70 -14.94
CA TRP A 5 -27.14 9.60 -14.05
C TRP A 5 -28.13 8.44 -14.20
N GLU A 6 -29.43 8.70 -14.16
CA GLU A 6 -30.52 7.71 -14.19
C GLU A 6 -30.52 6.86 -15.47
N ASP A 7 -30.09 7.44 -16.58
CA ASP A 7 -30.15 6.79 -17.89
C ASP A 7 -28.94 5.83 -18.13
N VAL A 8 -28.03 5.67 -17.16
CA VAL A 8 -26.95 4.65 -17.20
C VAL A 8 -27.44 3.39 -16.45
N PRO A 9 -27.32 2.14 -16.98
CA PRO A 9 -26.49 1.67 -18.10
C PRO A 9 -27.14 1.61 -19.50
N GLU A 10 -28.47 1.76 -19.61
CA GLU A 10 -29.22 1.55 -20.85
C GLU A 10 -29.72 2.88 -21.45
N ASN A 11 -29.35 3.17 -22.71
CA ASN A 11 -29.58 4.41 -23.49
C ASN A 11 -28.67 5.63 -23.21
N ASN A 12 -27.42 5.46 -22.75
CA ASN A 12 -26.53 6.60 -22.47
C ASN A 12 -25.30 6.72 -23.40
N ALA A 13 -25.52 7.20 -24.63
CA ALA A 13 -24.44 7.52 -25.58
C ALA A 13 -23.53 8.66 -25.06
N GLU A 14 -24.06 9.57 -24.25
CA GLU A 14 -23.34 10.72 -23.70
C GLU A 14 -22.36 10.32 -22.59
N PHE A 15 -22.72 9.33 -21.77
CA PHE A 15 -21.83 8.73 -20.77
C PHE A 15 -20.63 8.05 -21.45
N ILE A 16 -20.88 7.25 -22.49
CA ILE A 16 -19.80 6.63 -23.27
C ILE A 16 -18.90 7.71 -23.91
N LYS A 17 -19.51 8.77 -24.46
CA LYS A 17 -18.77 9.89 -25.03
C LYS A 17 -17.91 10.61 -23.99
N PHE A 18 -18.43 10.88 -22.79
CA PHE A 18 -17.66 11.46 -21.67
C PHE A 18 -16.45 10.59 -21.30
N LEU A 19 -16.65 9.28 -21.16
CA LEU A 19 -15.55 8.38 -20.82
C LEU A 19 -14.45 8.42 -21.90
N LYS A 20 -14.81 8.45 -23.19
CA LYS A 20 -13.86 8.55 -24.30
C LYS A 20 -13.19 9.93 -24.39
N ASP A 21 -13.98 10.96 -24.59
CA ASP A 21 -13.50 12.28 -25.01
C ASP A 21 -12.85 13.05 -23.86
N ASP A 22 -13.43 12.96 -22.66
CA ASP A 22 -13.00 13.74 -21.50
C ASP A 22 -12.03 12.96 -20.60
N LEU A 23 -12.29 11.67 -20.35
CA LEU A 23 -11.42 10.84 -19.50
C LEU A 23 -10.35 10.08 -20.28
N LYS A 24 -10.35 10.15 -21.62
CA LYS A 24 -9.39 9.46 -22.50
C LYS A 24 -9.34 7.95 -22.25
N THR A 25 -10.51 7.34 -22.01
CA THR A 25 -10.63 5.88 -21.78
C THR A 25 -10.92 5.16 -23.10
N ASP A 26 -9.89 5.04 -23.95
CA ASP A 26 -9.96 4.49 -25.31
C ASP A 26 -10.39 3.01 -25.37
N TRP A 27 -10.36 2.31 -24.23
CA TRP A 27 -10.71 0.89 -24.13
C TRP A 27 -12.22 0.60 -24.07
N ILE A 28 -13.10 1.60 -24.19
CA ILE A 28 -14.57 1.40 -24.11
C ILE A 28 -15.19 0.97 -25.48
N GLU A 29 -14.38 0.59 -26.46
CA GLU A 29 -14.82 0.51 -27.87
C GLU A 29 -15.60 -0.72 -28.36
N ASN A 30 -15.89 -1.73 -27.52
CA ASN A 30 -16.58 -2.93 -28.02
C ASN A 30 -18.05 -3.03 -27.59
N GLN A 31 -18.94 -2.37 -28.34
CA GLN A 31 -20.33 -2.79 -28.52
C GLN A 31 -20.60 -2.96 -30.03
N PRO A 32 -21.27 -4.05 -30.45
CA PRO A 32 -21.18 -4.61 -31.80
C PRO A 32 -21.97 -3.81 -32.85
N THR A 33 -21.27 -3.33 -33.88
CA THR A 33 -21.92 -3.07 -35.17
C THR A 33 -22.19 -4.41 -35.87
N LEU A 34 -23.42 -4.90 -35.72
CA LEU A 34 -24.26 -5.46 -36.79
C LEU A 34 -23.68 -6.48 -37.79
N PHE A 35 -22.58 -7.19 -37.57
CA PHE A 35 -22.26 -8.42 -38.33
C PHE A 35 -21.60 -9.47 -37.44
N LYS A 36 -22.30 -10.61 -37.30
CA LYS A 36 -21.76 -11.84 -36.72
C LYS A 36 -20.80 -12.46 -37.74
N ASP A 37 -19.56 -12.71 -37.33
CA ASP A 37 -18.83 -13.91 -37.72
C ASP A 37 -17.71 -14.23 -36.72
N SER A 38 -17.41 -15.51 -36.65
CA SER A 38 -16.87 -16.27 -35.51
C SER A 38 -15.41 -15.97 -35.08
N LYS A 39 -15.15 -16.21 -33.77
CA LYS A 39 -13.86 -16.44 -33.08
C LYS A 39 -12.96 -15.23 -32.81
N ASN A 40 -13.25 -14.54 -31.69
CA ASN A 40 -12.29 -13.93 -30.74
C ASN A 40 -13.08 -12.94 -29.85
N GLU A 41 -13.54 -13.36 -28.68
CA GLU A 41 -14.17 -12.42 -27.73
C GLU A 41 -13.12 -11.81 -26.81
N LEU A 42 -12.51 -10.72 -27.29
CA LEU A 42 -11.70 -9.81 -26.48
C LEU A 42 -12.64 -8.80 -25.80
N GLY A 43 -12.85 -8.96 -24.49
CA GLY A 43 -13.33 -7.93 -23.54
C GLY A 43 -14.51 -7.08 -23.99
N SER A 44 -15.75 -7.55 -23.78
CA SER A 44 -16.92 -6.66 -23.84
C SER A 44 -16.89 -5.69 -22.66
N THR A 45 -16.94 -4.39 -22.90
CA THR A 45 -17.06 -3.40 -21.80
C THR A 45 -18.41 -3.59 -21.12
N THR A 46 -18.39 -3.87 -19.81
CA THR A 46 -19.61 -3.98 -19.02
C THR A 46 -19.77 -2.74 -18.15
N ILE A 47 -20.90 -2.05 -18.31
CA ILE A 47 -21.32 -0.94 -17.47
C ILE A 47 -22.42 -1.47 -16.55
N LYS A 48 -22.19 -1.44 -15.24
CA LYS A 48 -23.16 -1.87 -14.24
C LYS A 48 -23.46 -0.73 -13.29
N LYS A 49 -24.73 -0.57 -12.92
CA LYS A 49 -25.16 0.34 -11.88
C LYS A 49 -25.61 -0.46 -10.67
N SER A 50 -25.24 -0.01 -9.48
CA SER A 50 -25.63 -0.68 -8.23
C SER A 50 -27.14 -0.56 -7.99
N ASP A 51 -27.71 -1.53 -7.27
CA ASP A 51 -29.15 -1.61 -6.99
C ASP A 51 -29.69 -0.37 -6.25
N ASN A 52 -28.85 0.27 -5.43
CA ASN A 52 -29.19 1.52 -4.74
C ASN A 52 -29.06 2.78 -5.61
N ASN A 53 -28.68 2.63 -6.89
CA ASN A 53 -28.54 3.72 -7.86
C ASN A 53 -27.48 4.76 -7.49
N GLU A 54 -26.50 4.40 -6.65
CA GLU A 54 -25.44 5.30 -6.13
C GLU A 54 -24.06 5.05 -6.74
N THR A 55 -23.84 3.91 -7.40
CA THR A 55 -22.53 3.56 -7.94
C THR A 55 -22.65 3.08 -9.39
N ILE A 56 -21.79 3.57 -10.27
CA ILE A 56 -21.62 3.07 -11.64
C ILE A 56 -20.22 2.48 -11.75
N THR A 57 -20.14 1.23 -12.18
CA THR A 57 -18.89 0.53 -12.43
C THR A 57 -18.77 0.23 -13.92
N VAL A 58 -17.67 0.66 -14.53
CA VAL A 58 -17.31 0.36 -15.92
C VAL A 58 -16.11 -0.57 -15.88
N THR A 59 -16.21 -1.75 -16.50
CA THR A 59 -15.12 -2.73 -16.55
C THR A 59 -14.88 -3.22 -17.96
N ASN A 60 -13.61 -3.32 -18.36
CA ASN A 60 -13.19 -4.04 -19.57
C ASN A 60 -11.88 -4.77 -19.28
N GLY A 61 -11.92 -6.10 -19.18
CA GLY A 61 -10.79 -6.91 -18.73
C GLY A 61 -10.34 -6.47 -17.33
N ASN A 62 -9.05 -6.15 -17.18
CA ASN A 62 -8.47 -5.65 -15.93
C ASN A 62 -8.72 -4.16 -15.65
N ASN A 63 -9.24 -3.40 -16.61
CA ASN A 63 -9.50 -1.98 -16.42
C ASN A 63 -10.85 -1.80 -15.73
N SER A 64 -10.86 -1.04 -14.64
CA SER A 64 -12.07 -0.68 -13.92
C SER A 64 -12.12 0.81 -13.63
N LEU A 65 -13.32 1.35 -13.70
CA LEU A 65 -13.63 2.75 -13.42
C LEU A 65 -14.89 2.80 -12.57
N LEU A 66 -14.85 3.58 -11.50
CA LEU A 66 -15.90 3.64 -10.49
C LEU A 66 -16.37 5.08 -10.29
N LEU A 67 -17.66 5.33 -10.49
CA LEU A 67 -18.32 6.58 -10.12
C LEU A 67 -19.21 6.35 -8.90
N ARG A 68 -19.09 7.21 -7.89
CA ARG A 68 -19.94 7.17 -6.69
C ARG A 68 -20.69 8.49 -6.53
N ALA A 69 -22.01 8.43 -6.51
CA ALA A 69 -22.88 9.57 -6.25
C ALA A 69 -23.15 9.72 -4.75
N ASP A 70 -22.80 10.88 -4.20
CA ASP A 70 -23.26 11.37 -2.91
C ASP A 70 -24.42 12.34 -3.17
N LYS A 71 -25.65 11.81 -3.15
CA LYS A 71 -26.87 12.60 -3.40
C LYS A 71 -27.09 13.68 -2.34
N ALA A 72 -26.68 13.43 -1.09
CA ALA A 72 -26.79 14.40 0.00
C ALA A 72 -25.88 15.60 -0.23
N LYS A 73 -24.65 15.37 -0.72
CA LYS A 73 -23.69 16.45 -1.05
C LYS A 73 -23.77 16.95 -2.48
N LYS A 74 -24.66 16.41 -3.31
CA LYS A 74 -24.80 16.71 -4.74
C LYS A 74 -23.47 16.60 -5.50
N LYS A 75 -22.67 15.58 -5.21
CA LYS A 75 -21.36 15.31 -5.85
C LYS A 75 -21.24 13.89 -6.37
N VAL A 76 -20.56 13.72 -7.49
CA VAL A 76 -20.04 12.42 -7.92
C VAL A 76 -18.52 12.44 -7.83
N SER A 77 -17.94 11.46 -7.15
CA SER A 77 -16.52 11.18 -7.22
C SER A 77 -16.23 10.11 -8.26
N LEU A 78 -15.11 10.25 -8.94
CA LEU A 78 -14.61 9.32 -9.93
C LEU A 78 -13.28 8.74 -9.46
N GLU A 79 -13.14 7.43 -9.55
CA GLU A 79 -11.92 6.69 -9.23
C GLU A 79 -11.55 5.80 -10.43
N ILE A 80 -10.30 5.94 -10.90
CA ILE A 80 -9.76 5.15 -12.02
C ILE A 80 -8.59 4.33 -11.51
N THR A 81 -8.66 3.02 -11.70
CA THR A 81 -7.64 2.07 -11.24
C THR A 81 -6.56 1.90 -12.32
N GLY A 82 -5.28 2.06 -11.96
CA GLY A 82 -4.16 1.71 -12.84
C GLY A 82 -3.22 2.83 -13.34
N GLY A 83 -3.08 3.99 -12.66
CA GLY A 83 -1.93 4.84 -12.99
C GLY A 83 -1.80 6.23 -12.40
N LYS A 84 -2.86 6.84 -11.86
CA LYS A 84 -2.83 8.06 -11.01
C LYS A 84 -4.23 8.28 -10.44
N ILE A 85 -4.33 8.52 -9.13
CA ILE A 85 -5.59 8.90 -8.50
C ILE A 85 -5.88 10.35 -8.89
N TYR A 86 -6.94 10.57 -9.67
CA TYR A 86 -7.49 11.89 -9.89
C TYR A 86 -8.90 11.90 -9.34
N GLU A 87 -9.12 12.58 -8.22
CA GLU A 87 -10.47 12.86 -7.74
C GLU A 87 -11.08 13.97 -8.61
N TYR A 88 -11.83 13.57 -9.63
CA TYR A 88 -12.71 14.50 -10.31
C TYR A 88 -13.99 14.60 -9.51
N ILE A 89 -14.18 15.73 -8.83
CA ILE A 89 -15.47 16.06 -8.23
C ILE A 89 -16.35 16.59 -9.35
N LEU A 90 -17.26 15.76 -9.82
CA LEU A 90 -18.32 16.15 -10.74
C LEU A 90 -19.52 16.65 -9.93
N ILE A 91 -20.24 17.64 -10.43
CA ILE A 91 -21.41 18.20 -9.73
C ILE A 91 -22.68 17.49 -10.22
N LEU A 92 -23.51 17.02 -9.29
CA LEU A 92 -24.88 16.51 -9.55
C LEU A 92 -25.86 17.69 -9.48
N LYS A 93 -26.75 17.81 -10.47
CA LYS A 93 -27.92 18.71 -10.41
C LYS A 93 -29.18 17.96 -10.79
N GLU A 94 -30.25 18.17 -10.04
CA GLU A 94 -31.57 17.62 -10.37
C GLU A 94 -32.31 18.61 -11.27
N GLU A 95 -32.66 18.18 -12.48
CA GLU A 95 -33.38 18.97 -13.48
C GLU A 95 -34.48 18.09 -14.08
N GLU A 96 -35.73 18.56 -14.05
CA GLU A 96 -36.88 17.85 -14.63
C GLU A 96 -37.06 16.40 -14.09
N GLY A 97 -36.70 16.18 -12.82
CA GLY A 97 -36.80 14.86 -12.17
C GLY A 97 -35.69 13.87 -12.52
N LYS A 98 -34.63 14.32 -13.20
CA LYS A 98 -33.42 13.52 -13.50
C LYS A 98 -32.15 14.20 -12.97
N LEU A 99 -31.17 13.42 -12.52
CA LEU A 99 -29.86 13.89 -12.04
C LEU A 99 -28.86 14.00 -13.19
N LYS A 100 -28.37 15.20 -13.48
CA LYS A 100 -27.35 15.47 -14.51
C LYS A 100 -25.98 15.71 -13.89
N ILE A 101 -24.94 15.19 -14.53
CA ILE A 101 -23.52 15.30 -14.11
C ILE A 101 -22.80 16.42 -14.88
N TYR A 102 -21.87 17.13 -14.23
CA TYR A 102 -21.10 18.22 -14.83
C TYR A 102 -19.60 18.16 -14.44
N LYS A 103 -18.70 18.49 -15.38
CA LYS A 103 -17.23 18.57 -15.18
C LYS A 103 -16.83 19.80 -14.35
N ASN A 104 -15.84 19.65 -13.47
CA ASN A 104 -15.26 20.75 -12.69
C ASN A 104 -13.96 21.29 -13.33
N ALA A 105 -13.54 22.52 -13.06
CA ALA A 105 -12.45 23.21 -13.76
C ALA A 105 -11.03 22.81 -13.26
N ALA A 106 -10.06 22.71 -14.17
CA ALA A 106 -8.64 22.42 -13.88
C ALA A 106 -7.87 23.69 -13.45
N ILE A 107 -6.96 23.58 -12.46
CA ILE A 107 -6.19 24.71 -11.90
C ILE A 107 -4.69 24.48 -12.07
N SER A 108 -3.95 25.45 -12.63
CA SER A 108 -2.48 25.42 -12.75
C SER A 108 -1.84 26.74 -12.32
N LYS A 109 -0.56 26.71 -11.92
CA LYS A 109 0.23 27.89 -11.48
C LYS A 109 1.50 28.03 -12.33
N ASP A 110 1.94 29.26 -12.58
CA ASP A 110 3.24 29.51 -13.23
C ASP A 110 4.43 29.31 -12.26
N ASN A 111 5.64 29.13 -12.80
CA ASN A 111 6.85 28.82 -12.01
C ASN A 111 7.20 29.87 -10.94
N ASN A 112 6.67 31.09 -11.08
CA ASN A 112 6.91 32.19 -10.15
C ASN A 112 5.74 32.39 -9.16
N ASN A 113 4.71 31.52 -9.20
CA ASN A 113 3.46 31.62 -8.43
C ASN A 113 2.78 32.99 -8.54
N ARG A 114 2.97 33.69 -9.66
CA ARG A 114 2.37 35.00 -9.95
C ARG A 114 1.14 34.90 -10.84
N THR A 115 0.95 33.77 -11.52
CA THR A 115 -0.21 33.53 -12.38
C THR A 115 -0.89 32.22 -12.01
N ILE A 116 -2.21 32.27 -11.79
CA ILE A 116 -3.05 31.08 -11.60
C ILE A 116 -4.01 31.00 -12.79
N ASN A 117 -3.99 29.89 -13.50
CA ASN A 117 -4.90 29.62 -14.61
C ASN A 117 -5.93 28.60 -14.16
N ILE A 118 -7.22 28.91 -14.34
CA ILE A 118 -8.32 27.99 -14.14
C ILE A 118 -8.99 27.79 -15.49
N MET A 119 -9.01 26.57 -15.99
CA MET A 119 -9.51 26.25 -17.32
C MET A 119 -10.53 25.12 -17.27
N ASN A 120 -11.62 25.28 -18.01
CA ASN A 120 -12.46 24.17 -18.46
C ASN A 120 -12.52 24.18 -20.00
N ASP A 121 -13.21 23.21 -20.60
CA ASP A 121 -13.20 22.99 -22.05
C ASP A 121 -13.75 24.18 -22.88
N SER A 122 -14.33 25.21 -22.24
CA SER A 122 -14.93 26.37 -22.92
C SER A 122 -14.58 27.73 -22.31
N ASN A 123 -13.91 27.78 -21.16
CA ASN A 123 -13.63 29.01 -20.42
C ASN A 123 -12.25 29.00 -19.76
N SER A 124 -11.56 30.13 -19.83
CA SER A 124 -10.31 30.40 -19.10
C SER A 124 -10.48 31.55 -18.12
N LEU A 125 -10.06 31.36 -16.87
CA LEU A 125 -9.87 32.41 -15.88
C LEU A 125 -8.37 32.52 -15.58
N VAL A 126 -7.80 33.71 -15.73
CA VAL A 126 -6.38 33.97 -15.47
C VAL A 126 -6.25 35.01 -14.37
N PHE A 127 -5.74 34.61 -13.21
CA PHE A 127 -5.38 35.52 -12.12
C PHE A 127 -3.91 35.91 -12.25
N LYS A 128 -3.59 37.21 -12.31
CA LYS A 128 -2.22 37.74 -12.31
C LYS A 128 -1.97 38.59 -11.08
N LEU A 129 -0.97 38.20 -10.29
CA LEU A 129 -0.51 38.88 -9.09
C LEU A 129 0.55 39.93 -9.44
N ASN A 130 0.27 41.19 -9.10
CA ASN A 130 1.23 42.29 -9.16
C ASN A 130 1.50 42.84 -7.76
N LYS A 131 2.55 42.30 -7.10
CA LYS A 131 2.94 42.68 -5.74
C LYS A 131 3.35 44.16 -5.62
N THR A 132 4.07 44.69 -6.61
CA THR A 132 4.54 46.10 -6.61
C THR A 132 3.37 47.08 -6.63
N LYS A 133 2.29 46.76 -7.35
CA LYS A 133 1.08 47.59 -7.42
C LYS A 133 0.01 47.20 -6.40
N LYS A 134 0.27 46.22 -5.52
CA LYS A 134 -0.70 45.62 -4.59
C LYS A 134 -2.04 45.26 -5.26
N LYS A 135 -2.00 44.61 -6.43
CA LYS A 135 -3.20 44.26 -7.21
C LYS A 135 -3.18 42.83 -7.76
N VAL A 136 -4.35 42.22 -7.89
CA VAL A 136 -4.60 41.00 -8.66
C VAL A 136 -5.53 41.33 -9.81
N THR A 137 -5.21 40.86 -11.01
CA THR A 137 -6.08 41.02 -12.18
C THR A 137 -6.64 39.67 -12.58
N LEU A 138 -7.96 39.55 -12.64
CA LEU A 138 -8.65 38.39 -13.20
C LEU A 138 -9.05 38.70 -14.64
N LYS A 139 -8.64 37.87 -15.58
CA LYS A 139 -9.14 37.90 -16.96
C LYS A 139 -10.04 36.71 -17.22
N THR A 140 -11.24 36.98 -17.71
CA THR A 140 -12.21 35.96 -18.14
C THR A 140 -12.05 35.62 -19.62
N ALA A 141 -12.70 34.53 -20.06
CA ALA A 141 -12.65 34.03 -21.43
C ALA A 141 -13.16 35.05 -22.48
N ASP A 142 -14.09 35.93 -22.10
CA ASP A 142 -14.63 37.02 -22.92
C ASP A 142 -13.78 38.30 -22.87
N HIS A 143 -12.53 38.19 -22.44
CA HIS A 143 -11.56 39.29 -22.29
C HIS A 143 -11.93 40.39 -21.28
N LYS A 144 -13.00 40.24 -20.48
CA LYS A 144 -13.26 41.16 -19.37
C LYS A 144 -12.16 41.04 -18.32
N THR A 145 -11.74 42.18 -17.80
CA THR A 145 -10.67 42.28 -16.80
C THR A 145 -11.26 42.86 -15.52
N TYR A 146 -11.16 42.11 -14.43
CA TYR A 146 -11.56 42.55 -13.09
C TYR A 146 -10.30 42.80 -12.26
N GLU A 147 -10.23 43.96 -11.61
CA GLU A 147 -9.13 44.31 -10.71
C GLU A 147 -9.52 44.08 -9.26
N TYR A 148 -8.59 43.55 -8.49
CA TYR A 148 -8.72 43.30 -7.06
C TYR A 148 -7.50 43.89 -6.34
N LEU A 149 -7.69 44.38 -5.12
CA LEU A 149 -6.61 44.91 -4.27
C LEU A 149 -6.02 43.81 -3.39
N LEU A 150 -4.72 43.94 -3.11
CA LEU A 150 -3.96 43.07 -2.21
C LEU A 150 -3.65 43.80 -0.91
N GLU A 151 -4.02 43.18 0.21
CA GLU A 151 -3.56 43.60 1.53
C GLU A 151 -2.87 42.45 2.25
N GLU A 152 -1.84 42.76 3.01
CA GLU A 152 -1.06 41.80 3.77
C GLU A 152 -1.43 41.95 5.25
N GLU A 153 -2.11 40.94 5.78
CA GLU A 153 -2.54 40.86 7.18
C GLU A 153 -1.98 39.58 7.78
N ASN A 154 -1.31 39.67 8.92
CA ASN A 154 -0.76 38.52 9.66
C ASN A 154 0.08 37.56 8.76
N ASN A 155 0.98 38.11 7.92
CA ASN A 155 1.79 37.37 6.93
C ASN A 155 0.99 36.56 5.89
N ARG A 156 -0.28 36.92 5.63
CA ARG A 156 -1.11 36.32 4.58
C ARG A 156 -1.66 37.40 3.65
N LEU A 157 -1.62 37.14 2.34
CA LEU A 157 -2.15 38.04 1.31
C LEU A 157 -3.66 37.79 1.12
N LYS A 158 -4.49 38.81 1.35
CA LYS A 158 -5.94 38.81 1.08
C LYS A 158 -6.26 39.60 -0.19
N ILE A 159 -7.27 39.14 -0.94
CA ILE A 159 -7.70 39.71 -2.23
C ILE A 159 -9.10 40.31 -2.06
N TYR A 160 -9.26 41.61 -2.34
CA TYR A 160 -10.53 42.34 -2.20
C TYR A 160 -11.04 42.84 -3.56
N LYS A 161 -12.30 42.56 -3.89
CA LYS A 161 -13.02 43.22 -5.01
C LYS A 161 -13.42 44.62 -4.54
N GLU A 162 -13.49 45.63 -5.42
CA GLU A 162 -14.06 46.92 -5.01
C GLU A 162 -15.45 46.69 -4.40
N LYS A 163 -15.60 47.05 -3.11
CA LYS A 163 -16.71 46.61 -2.26
C LYS A 163 -18.09 47.11 -2.76
N LYS A 164 -18.11 48.08 -3.68
CA LYS A 164 -19.33 48.69 -4.25
C LYS A 164 -19.97 47.83 -5.36
N ASP A 165 -19.18 47.32 -6.29
CA ASP A 165 -19.66 46.46 -7.39
C ASP A 165 -20.11 45.07 -6.91
N ALA A 166 -19.56 44.58 -5.79
CA ALA A 166 -19.98 43.33 -5.17
C ALA A 166 -21.38 43.42 -4.56
N ILE A 167 -21.71 44.55 -3.92
CA ILE A 167 -23.03 44.81 -3.35
C ILE A 167 -24.08 44.88 -4.44
N ASP A 168 -23.83 45.62 -5.52
CA ASP A 168 -24.79 45.78 -6.61
C ASP A 168 -25.05 44.46 -7.35
N PHE A 169 -24.01 43.64 -7.54
CA PHE A 169 -24.14 42.29 -8.10
C PHE A 169 -24.97 41.35 -7.21
N LEU A 170 -24.72 41.35 -5.90
CA LEU A 170 -25.46 40.51 -4.95
C LEU A 170 -26.92 40.94 -4.83
N LYS A 171 -27.20 42.25 -4.86
CA LYS A 171 -28.57 42.78 -4.88
C LYS A 171 -29.34 42.36 -6.13
N GLU A 172 -28.70 42.38 -7.30
CA GLU A 172 -29.32 41.89 -8.54
C GLU A 172 -29.54 40.37 -8.51
N ALA A 173 -28.63 39.61 -7.90
CA ALA A 173 -28.82 38.17 -7.70
C ALA A 173 -30.02 37.86 -6.78
N ILE A 174 -30.13 38.57 -5.65
CA ILE A 174 -31.26 38.46 -4.72
C ILE A 174 -32.58 38.88 -5.38
N LYS A 175 -32.56 39.88 -6.26
CA LYS A 175 -33.76 40.29 -7.02
C LYS A 175 -34.25 39.20 -7.97
N ARG A 176 -33.35 38.37 -8.50
CA ARG A 176 -33.68 37.26 -9.40
C ARG A 176 -34.09 36.01 -8.64
N GLU A 177 -33.52 35.79 -7.46
CA GLU A 177 -33.80 34.67 -6.59
C GLU A 177 -33.80 35.13 -5.12
N GLU A 178 -34.99 35.45 -4.61
CA GLU A 178 -35.17 36.05 -3.27
C GLU A 178 -34.75 35.13 -2.13
N ASN A 179 -34.70 33.82 -2.34
CA ASN A 179 -34.27 32.84 -1.32
C ASN A 179 -32.84 32.33 -1.56
N PHE A 180 -32.00 33.09 -2.27
CA PHE A 180 -30.62 32.67 -2.54
C PHE A 180 -29.72 32.84 -1.31
N LEU A 181 -29.71 31.80 -0.45
CA LEU A 181 -29.01 31.75 0.84
C LEU A 181 -27.59 32.35 0.81
N PHE A 182 -26.74 31.92 -0.13
CA PHE A 182 -25.35 32.38 -0.19
C PHE A 182 -25.23 33.84 -0.61
N ALA A 183 -26.14 34.38 -1.43
CA ALA A 183 -26.10 35.78 -1.80
C ALA A 183 -26.45 36.68 -0.61
N HIS A 184 -27.46 36.31 0.17
CA HIS A 184 -27.78 36.98 1.44
C HIS A 184 -26.61 36.91 2.43
N TYR A 185 -25.99 35.74 2.59
CA TYR A 185 -24.89 35.58 3.54
C TYR A 185 -23.67 36.44 3.16
N VAL A 186 -23.25 36.38 1.90
CA VAL A 186 -22.10 37.14 1.42
C VAL A 186 -22.39 38.65 1.47
N LEU A 187 -23.63 39.07 1.19
CA LEU A 187 -24.02 40.47 1.32
C LEU A 187 -23.98 40.94 2.78
N GLY A 188 -24.51 40.14 3.71
CA GLY A 188 -24.43 40.41 5.14
C GLY A 188 -22.99 40.48 5.66
N PHE A 189 -22.13 39.57 5.22
CA PHE A 189 -20.70 39.58 5.52
C PHE A 189 -20.01 40.86 5.03
N ILE A 190 -20.26 41.27 3.78
CA ILE A 190 -19.72 42.52 3.22
C ILE A 190 -20.22 43.73 4.02
N TYR A 191 -21.48 43.74 4.45
CA TYR A 191 -22.00 44.81 5.30
C TYR A 191 -21.34 44.85 6.68
N ASN A 192 -21.04 43.72 7.30
CA ASN A 192 -20.24 43.65 8.52
C ASN A 192 -18.83 44.24 8.32
N GLU A 193 -18.14 43.85 7.23
CA GLU A 193 -16.80 44.35 6.89
C GLU A 193 -16.79 45.86 6.56
N LEU A 194 -17.92 46.40 6.11
CA LEU A 194 -18.13 47.82 5.88
C LEU A 194 -18.65 48.56 7.11
N LYS A 195 -18.85 47.85 8.23
CA LYS A 195 -19.41 48.37 9.49
C LYS A 195 -20.86 48.85 9.38
N TYR A 196 -21.58 48.41 8.35
CA TYR A 196 -23.02 48.60 8.17
C TYR A 196 -23.80 47.50 8.89
N TYR A 197 -23.60 47.39 10.20
CA TYR A 197 -24.10 46.26 11.01
C TYR A 197 -25.63 46.07 10.98
N PRO A 198 -26.48 47.11 10.93
CA PRO A 198 -27.93 46.92 10.81
C PRO A 198 -28.33 46.20 9.51
N ALA A 199 -27.72 46.57 8.39
CA ALA A 199 -27.95 45.92 7.10
C ALA A 199 -27.38 44.49 7.09
N ALA A 200 -26.23 44.26 7.75
CA ALA A 200 -25.69 42.91 7.91
C ALA A 200 -26.65 41.99 8.68
N LYS A 201 -27.23 42.49 9.78
CA LYS A 201 -28.21 41.76 10.60
C LYS A 201 -29.43 41.35 9.78
N GLU A 202 -29.98 42.25 8.96
CA GLU A 202 -31.13 41.94 8.09
C GLU A 202 -30.82 40.80 7.13
N GLU A 203 -29.67 40.84 6.47
CA GLU A 203 -29.26 39.81 5.51
C GLU A 203 -28.96 38.46 6.18
N PHE A 204 -28.36 38.44 7.37
CA PHE A 204 -28.19 37.18 8.11
C PHE A 204 -29.51 36.63 8.66
N THR A 205 -30.47 37.49 8.99
CA THR A 205 -31.81 37.04 9.41
C THR A 205 -32.48 36.27 8.26
N LYS A 206 -32.40 36.78 7.02
CA LYS A 206 -32.89 36.07 5.83
C LYS A 206 -32.17 34.74 5.64
N CYS A 207 -30.86 34.66 5.89
CA CYS A 207 -30.12 33.40 5.80
C CYS A 207 -30.68 32.35 6.78
N ILE A 208 -30.97 32.76 8.00
CA ILE A 208 -31.52 31.88 9.06
C ILE A 208 -32.97 31.47 8.75
N GLU A 209 -33.75 32.34 8.12
CA GLU A 209 -35.10 32.02 7.64
C GLU A 209 -35.07 30.96 6.52
N ILE A 210 -34.10 31.05 5.61
CA ILE A 210 -33.90 30.10 4.50
C ILE A 210 -33.31 28.77 4.99
N ASP A 211 -32.27 28.81 5.82
CA ASP A 211 -31.64 27.63 6.43
C ASP A 211 -31.37 27.86 7.93
N LYS A 212 -32.22 27.24 8.75
CA LYS A 212 -32.15 27.30 10.23
C LYS A 212 -30.91 26.64 10.83
N ASN A 213 -30.15 25.88 10.05
CA ASN A 213 -28.94 25.20 10.51
C ASN A 213 -27.66 25.89 10.03
N PHE A 214 -27.77 27.06 9.39
CA PHE A 214 -26.63 27.74 8.79
C PHE A 214 -25.76 28.47 9.83
N ALA A 215 -24.81 27.72 10.39
CA ALA A 215 -23.96 28.13 11.50
C ALA A 215 -23.23 29.47 11.30
N ASP A 216 -22.72 29.72 10.08
CA ASP A 216 -21.97 30.93 9.75
C ASP A 216 -22.85 32.20 9.82
N ALA A 217 -24.12 32.13 9.43
CA ALA A 217 -25.02 33.28 9.56
C ALA A 217 -25.30 33.61 11.03
N TYR A 218 -25.49 32.62 11.90
CA TYR A 218 -25.61 32.85 13.34
C TYR A 218 -24.34 33.48 13.91
N PHE A 219 -23.15 32.99 13.54
CA PHE A 219 -21.89 33.54 14.04
C PHE A 219 -21.67 34.99 13.62
N ASP A 220 -21.79 35.29 12.32
CA ASP A 220 -21.54 36.63 11.80
C ASP A 220 -22.66 37.62 12.18
N MET A 221 -23.88 37.13 12.43
CA MET A 221 -24.95 37.91 13.07
C MET A 221 -24.62 38.23 14.53
N GLY A 222 -24.01 37.29 15.27
CA GLY A 222 -23.47 37.54 16.61
C GLY A 222 -22.45 38.68 16.61
N VAL A 223 -21.53 38.68 15.64
CA VAL A 223 -20.55 39.76 15.45
C VAL A 223 -21.25 41.09 15.13
N ALA A 224 -22.24 41.09 14.23
CA ALA A 224 -23.02 42.28 13.88
C ALA A 224 -23.75 42.87 15.10
N LEU A 225 -24.45 42.02 15.86
CA LEU A 225 -25.21 42.41 17.05
C LEU A 225 -24.33 42.96 18.16
N ARG A 226 -23.15 42.37 18.37
CA ARG A 226 -22.14 42.89 19.30
C ARG A 226 -21.76 44.32 18.93
N ASN A 227 -21.44 44.56 17.67
CA ASN A 227 -21.01 45.88 17.20
C ASN A 227 -22.14 46.92 17.20
N ILE A 228 -23.41 46.49 17.19
CA ILE A 228 -24.59 47.33 17.42
C ILE A 228 -24.81 47.62 18.92
N GLY A 229 -24.12 46.89 19.81
CA GLY A 229 -24.28 47.00 21.26
C GLY A 229 -25.33 46.06 21.85
N ASN A 230 -25.95 45.19 21.05
CA ASN A 230 -26.86 44.15 21.54
C ASN A 230 -26.08 42.89 21.96
N LEU A 231 -25.47 42.95 23.16
CA LEU A 231 -24.60 41.90 23.68
C LEU A 231 -25.38 40.61 24.00
N THR A 232 -26.60 40.70 24.52
CA THR A 232 -27.46 39.54 24.82
C THR A 232 -27.80 38.77 23.54
N GLY A 233 -28.25 39.48 22.50
CA GLY A 233 -28.54 38.86 21.20
C GLY A 233 -27.28 38.30 20.53
N ALA A 234 -26.12 38.93 20.73
CA ALA A 234 -24.85 38.40 20.24
C ALA A 234 -24.51 37.04 20.87
N ILE A 235 -24.60 36.93 22.20
CA ILE A 235 -24.33 35.67 22.93
C ILE A 235 -25.28 34.56 22.49
N GLU A 236 -26.58 34.84 22.33
CA GLU A 236 -27.56 33.86 21.86
C GLU A 236 -27.22 33.33 20.45
N ASN A 237 -26.81 34.22 19.56
CA ASN A 237 -26.43 33.87 18.19
C ASN A 237 -25.10 33.08 18.16
N PHE A 238 -24.11 33.44 18.99
CA PHE A 238 -22.90 32.63 19.12
C PHE A 238 -23.18 31.24 19.68
N LYS A 239 -24.05 31.10 20.70
CA LYS A 239 -24.50 29.80 21.23
C LYS A 239 -25.18 28.95 20.16
N LYS A 240 -26.04 29.56 19.33
CA LYS A 240 -26.67 28.90 18.20
C LYS A 240 -25.66 28.45 17.14
N SER A 241 -24.68 29.29 16.79
CA SER A 241 -23.63 28.92 15.85
C SER A 241 -22.76 27.76 16.37
N LEU A 242 -22.46 27.75 17.68
CA LEU A 242 -21.69 26.70 18.34
C LEU A 242 -22.39 25.33 18.23
N GLU A 243 -23.70 25.25 18.51
CA GLU A 243 -24.53 24.03 18.38
C GLU A 243 -24.39 23.35 17.00
N PHE A 244 -24.15 24.13 15.94
CA PHE A 244 -24.01 23.64 14.58
C PHE A 244 -22.55 23.44 14.14
N TYR A 245 -21.61 24.26 14.62
CA TYR A 245 -20.18 24.12 14.32
C TYR A 245 -19.54 22.89 14.97
N GLU A 246 -19.99 22.49 16.16
CA GLU A 246 -19.52 21.28 16.86
C GLU A 246 -19.63 20.01 15.98
N LYS A 247 -20.50 20.03 14.97
CA LYS A 247 -20.74 18.92 14.04
C LYS A 247 -19.99 19.04 12.71
N THR A 248 -19.41 20.20 12.40
CA THR A 248 -18.96 20.53 11.02
C THR A 248 -17.65 21.33 10.92
N ASN A 249 -17.26 22.12 11.93
CA ASN A 249 -16.08 22.99 11.88
C ASN A 249 -15.56 23.41 13.28
N TYR A 250 -14.59 22.65 13.81
CA TYR A 250 -14.02 22.86 15.15
C TYR A 250 -13.34 24.24 15.35
N SER A 251 -12.73 24.82 14.31
CA SER A 251 -12.08 26.13 14.43
C SER A 251 -13.09 27.24 14.71
N ARG A 252 -14.23 27.22 14.01
CA ARG A 252 -15.30 28.20 14.22
C ARG A 252 -16.05 27.98 15.53
N ALA A 253 -16.13 26.74 16.01
CA ALA A 253 -16.64 26.43 17.35
C ALA A 253 -15.78 27.09 18.45
N ILE A 254 -14.44 27.04 18.33
CA ILE A 254 -13.51 27.73 19.24
C ILE A 254 -13.78 29.24 19.24
N ASP A 255 -13.89 29.84 18.05
CA ASP A 255 -14.14 31.28 17.92
C ASP A 255 -15.50 31.68 18.53
N ALA A 256 -16.56 30.89 18.31
CA ALA A 256 -17.90 31.16 18.83
C ALA A 256 -17.92 31.09 20.36
N ASN A 257 -17.28 30.07 20.92
CA ASN A 257 -17.16 29.90 22.36
C ASN A 257 -16.31 31.01 23.00
N TRP A 258 -15.23 31.43 22.35
CA TRP A 258 -14.44 32.58 22.79
C TRP A 258 -15.30 33.85 22.87
N TRP A 259 -16.13 34.12 21.86
CA TRP A 259 -17.03 35.27 21.89
C TRP A 259 -18.07 35.18 23.01
N ILE A 260 -18.66 34.01 23.26
CA ILE A 260 -19.62 33.80 24.37
C ILE A 260 -19.00 34.18 25.72
N GLN A 261 -17.75 33.77 25.96
CA GLN A 261 -17.04 34.00 27.21
C GLN A 261 -16.54 35.44 27.40
N ASN A 262 -16.28 36.17 26.31
CA ASN A 262 -15.64 37.49 26.35
C ASN A 262 -16.62 38.67 26.11
N ILE A 263 -17.88 38.41 25.76
CA ILE A 263 -18.90 39.44 25.52
C ILE A 263 -19.71 39.80 26.79
N GLY A 264 -19.94 38.83 27.69
CA GLY A 264 -20.56 39.04 28.99
C GLY A 264 -19.49 39.29 30.06
N GLY A 265 -19.64 40.32 30.89
CA GLY A 265 -18.69 40.61 31.97
C GLY A 265 -18.41 39.37 32.83
N LYS A 266 -17.16 39.24 33.29
CA LYS A 266 -16.64 38.10 34.05
C LYS A 266 -17.50 37.80 35.28
N ASP A 267 -18.31 36.74 35.22
CA ASP A 267 -18.74 36.03 36.43
C ASP A 267 -17.68 34.98 36.77
N ASN A 268 -17.17 35.06 38.00
CA ASN A 268 -16.10 34.24 38.56
C ASN A 268 -16.57 32.80 38.86
N GLU A 269 -16.89 32.02 37.83
CA GLU A 269 -16.83 30.57 37.92
C GLU A 269 -15.69 30.05 37.03
N THR A 270 -15.15 28.89 37.36
CA THR A 270 -14.05 28.25 36.63
C THR A 270 -14.49 27.89 35.20
N VAL A 271 -14.45 28.87 34.31
CA VAL A 271 -14.78 28.72 32.90
C VAL A 271 -13.68 27.90 32.22
N ARG A 272 -14.03 26.70 31.75
CA ARG A 272 -13.17 25.90 30.87
C ARG A 272 -12.74 26.72 29.67
N SER A 273 -11.49 26.58 29.26
CA SER A 273 -10.98 27.29 28.07
C SER A 273 -11.77 26.90 26.82
N ALA A 274 -11.76 27.75 25.80
CA ALA A 274 -12.43 27.43 24.55
C ALA A 274 -11.93 26.12 23.92
N GLU A 275 -10.65 25.79 24.13
CA GLU A 275 -10.01 24.55 23.71
C GLU A 275 -10.53 23.34 24.50
N GLU A 276 -10.71 23.46 25.82
CA GLU A 276 -11.23 22.38 26.68
C GLU A 276 -12.66 21.98 26.31
N ASN A 277 -13.50 22.95 25.94
CA ASN A 277 -14.87 22.65 25.50
C ASN A 277 -14.90 21.94 24.14
N VAL A 278 -14.03 22.35 23.20
CA VAL A 278 -13.93 21.66 21.90
C VAL A 278 -13.33 20.25 22.04
N ILE A 279 -12.40 20.05 22.96
CA ILE A 279 -11.89 18.72 23.30
C ILE A 279 -13.02 17.82 23.82
N GLU A 280 -13.87 18.31 24.73
CA GLU A 280 -15.04 17.54 25.22
C GLU A 280 -16.01 17.18 24.09
N VAL A 281 -16.30 18.10 23.18
CA VAL A 281 -17.14 17.83 22.00
C VAL A 281 -16.52 16.76 21.09
N ILE A 282 -15.21 16.82 20.83
CA ILE A 282 -14.50 15.79 20.07
C ILE A 282 -14.57 14.45 20.79
N VAL A 283 -14.37 14.44 22.11
CA VAL A 283 -14.47 13.23 22.94
C VAL A 283 -15.88 12.66 22.89
N GLU A 284 -16.93 13.49 22.89
CA GLU A 284 -18.34 13.06 22.75
C GLU A 284 -18.68 12.55 21.34
N ASP A 285 -18.29 13.21 20.24
CA ASP A 285 -18.51 12.67 18.87
C ASP A 285 -17.74 11.35 18.65
N LEU A 286 -16.53 11.24 19.19
CA LEU A 286 -15.76 9.99 19.17
C LEU A 286 -16.35 8.94 20.14
N ARG A 287 -17.11 9.34 21.17
CA ARG A 287 -17.80 8.42 22.09
C ARG A 287 -18.88 7.61 21.37
N ASP A 288 -19.63 8.23 20.46
CA ASP A 288 -20.65 7.54 19.66
C ASP A 288 -20.05 6.59 18.62
N ARG A 289 -18.80 6.83 18.20
CA ARG A 289 -18.03 5.95 17.29
C ARG A 289 -17.06 5.03 18.02
N LYS A 290 -17.03 5.11 19.35
CA LYS A 290 -16.04 4.47 20.22
C LYS A 290 -15.96 2.98 19.98
N GLU A 291 -17.11 2.30 19.92
CA GLU A 291 -17.12 0.85 19.76
C GLU A 291 -16.45 0.39 18.46
N ARG A 292 -16.68 1.10 17.34
CA ARG A 292 -16.07 0.77 16.05
C ARG A 292 -14.58 1.11 16.04
N LEU A 293 -14.20 2.26 16.58
CA LEU A 293 -12.81 2.70 16.66
C LEU A 293 -11.97 1.78 17.56
N PHE A 294 -12.44 1.52 18.78
CA PHE A 294 -11.75 0.64 19.72
C PHE A 294 -11.75 -0.82 19.28
N ARG A 295 -12.79 -1.30 18.58
CA ARG A 295 -12.74 -2.64 17.97
C ARG A 295 -11.62 -2.75 16.94
N TYR A 296 -11.47 -1.75 16.06
CA TYR A 296 -10.38 -1.72 15.08
C TYR A 296 -8.99 -1.60 15.73
N ILE A 297 -8.84 -0.69 16.70
CA ILE A 297 -7.58 -0.51 17.45
C ILE A 297 -7.22 -1.80 18.19
N ASN A 298 -8.16 -2.38 18.95
CA ASN A 298 -7.93 -3.62 19.71
C ASN A 298 -7.60 -4.81 18.78
N GLU A 299 -8.22 -4.89 17.61
CA GLU A 299 -7.89 -5.94 16.62
C GLU A 299 -6.45 -5.79 16.11
N LYS A 300 -6.03 -4.56 15.78
CA LYS A 300 -4.67 -4.28 15.28
C LYS A 300 -3.61 -4.47 16.37
N GLU A 301 -3.85 -3.94 17.57
CA GLU A 301 -2.99 -4.16 18.72
C GLU A 301 -2.91 -5.65 19.10
N GLY A 302 -4.03 -6.37 19.05
CA GLY A 302 -4.07 -7.80 19.35
C GLY A 302 -3.22 -8.60 18.36
N LYS A 303 -3.33 -8.33 17.05
CA LYS A 303 -2.49 -8.94 16.01
C LYS A 303 -1.01 -8.63 16.22
N PHE A 304 -0.69 -7.36 16.52
CA PHE A 304 0.68 -6.94 16.78
C PHE A 304 1.28 -7.60 18.04
N LYS A 305 0.56 -7.58 19.17
CA LYS A 305 0.97 -8.25 20.41
C LYS A 305 1.13 -9.76 20.19
N ASN A 306 0.25 -10.39 19.42
CA ASN A 306 0.40 -11.80 19.06
C ASN A 306 1.63 -12.05 18.18
N PHE A 307 2.04 -11.12 17.31
CA PHE A 307 3.24 -11.30 16.50
C PHE A 307 4.54 -11.09 17.29
N VAL A 308 4.57 -10.09 18.18
CA VAL A 308 5.78 -9.69 18.91
C VAL A 308 5.94 -10.47 20.21
N SER A 309 4.85 -10.67 20.95
CA SER A 309 4.85 -11.18 22.33
C SER A 309 4.30 -12.61 22.46
N ALA A 310 3.91 -13.27 21.36
CA ALA A 310 3.49 -14.66 21.45
C ALA A 310 4.63 -15.58 21.91
N LYS A 311 4.22 -16.70 22.51
CA LYS A 311 5.12 -17.81 22.82
C LYS A 311 5.61 -18.46 21.53
N LYS A 312 6.76 -19.11 21.64
CA LYS A 312 7.34 -19.93 20.57
C LYS A 312 6.32 -20.97 20.11
N THR A 313 6.10 -21.04 18.79
CA THR A 313 5.15 -21.96 18.15
C THR A 313 5.84 -23.22 17.66
N ILE A 314 7.12 -23.14 17.31
CA ILE A 314 7.89 -24.30 16.85
C ILE A 314 8.29 -25.23 18.01
N THR A 315 8.28 -26.53 17.74
CA THR A 315 8.56 -27.58 18.73
C THR A 315 9.78 -28.43 18.33
N LYS A 316 10.36 -29.17 19.29
CA LYS A 316 11.53 -30.02 19.02
C LYS A 316 11.30 -31.13 17.99
N THR A 317 10.05 -31.55 17.82
CA THR A 317 9.68 -32.65 16.91
C THR A 317 9.30 -32.16 15.52
N GLN A 318 9.15 -30.85 15.32
CA GLN A 318 8.76 -30.26 14.04
C GLN A 318 9.97 -29.64 13.33
N ASN A 319 10.60 -30.45 12.48
CA ASN A 319 11.74 -30.06 11.67
C ASN A 319 11.29 -29.79 10.24
N PHE A 320 11.48 -28.58 9.73
CA PHE A 320 11.00 -28.21 8.41
C PHE A 320 11.76 -27.02 7.82
N VAL A 321 11.70 -26.87 6.49
CA VAL A 321 12.08 -25.63 5.80
C VAL A 321 10.83 -25.04 5.13
N VAL A 322 10.68 -23.72 5.22
CA VAL A 322 9.62 -22.95 4.56
C VAL A 322 10.24 -21.99 3.56
N VAL A 323 9.73 -22.04 2.33
CA VAL A 323 9.99 -21.02 1.33
C VAL A 323 9.05 -19.86 1.61
N LEU A 324 9.59 -18.70 1.98
CA LEU A 324 8.84 -17.46 2.22
C LEU A 324 9.07 -16.45 1.10
N ARG A 325 9.70 -16.88 0.00
CA ARG A 325 10.09 -16.06 -1.13
C ARG A 325 9.30 -16.44 -2.38
N ARG A 326 8.83 -15.45 -3.14
CA ARG A 326 8.17 -15.66 -4.43
C ARG A 326 9.01 -15.16 -5.60
N TRP A 327 9.37 -13.89 -5.60
CA TRP A 327 10.12 -13.27 -6.69
C TRP A 327 11.58 -12.96 -6.34
N ASN A 328 12.40 -12.82 -7.39
CA ASN A 328 13.78 -12.35 -7.32
C ASN A 328 13.89 -10.81 -7.15
N SER A 329 15.12 -10.31 -7.22
CA SER A 329 15.60 -9.08 -6.60
C SER A 329 14.93 -7.76 -6.98
N TYR A 330 14.69 -7.52 -8.27
CA TYR A 330 14.27 -6.19 -8.74
C TYR A 330 12.76 -6.00 -8.73
N THR A 331 12.01 -7.10 -8.84
CA THR A 331 10.57 -7.01 -9.05
C THR A 331 9.81 -6.44 -7.85
N PRO A 332 10.02 -6.94 -6.61
CA PRO A 332 9.29 -6.42 -5.45
C PRO A 332 9.55 -4.94 -5.18
N ALA A 333 10.71 -4.41 -5.60
CA ALA A 333 11.04 -2.99 -5.48
C ALA A 333 10.36 -2.12 -6.55
N LEU A 334 10.07 -2.68 -7.74
CA LEU A 334 9.58 -1.93 -8.90
C LEU A 334 8.08 -2.11 -9.18
N SER A 335 7.44 -3.17 -8.68
CA SER A 335 6.02 -3.43 -8.95
C SER A 335 5.15 -2.25 -8.50
N SER A 336 4.22 -1.78 -9.31
CA SER A 336 3.24 -0.76 -8.92
C SER A 336 2.05 -1.36 -8.15
N ASP A 337 1.93 -2.69 -8.17
CA ASP A 337 0.88 -3.46 -7.53
C ASP A 337 1.40 -4.07 -6.21
N ILE A 338 0.78 -3.67 -5.10
CA ILE A 338 1.15 -4.06 -3.74
C ILE A 338 1.04 -5.58 -3.57
N GLU A 339 0.07 -6.25 -4.20
CA GLU A 339 -0.12 -7.70 -4.05
C GLU A 339 0.95 -8.52 -4.79
N ARG A 340 1.57 -7.92 -5.82
CA ARG A 340 2.67 -8.53 -6.59
C ARG A 340 4.04 -8.30 -5.96
N ARG A 341 4.17 -7.32 -5.03
CA ARG A 341 5.39 -7.08 -4.25
C ARG A 341 5.55 -8.15 -3.16
N LYS A 342 5.90 -9.38 -3.56
CA LYS A 342 6.23 -10.44 -2.61
C LYS A 342 7.62 -10.97 -2.89
N GLY A 343 8.60 -10.39 -2.21
CA GLY A 343 9.95 -10.96 -2.08
C GLY A 343 9.93 -12.07 -1.03
N GLY A 344 10.91 -12.04 -0.13
CA GLY A 344 10.85 -12.76 1.14
C GLY A 344 12.20 -13.34 1.55
N GLY A 345 12.20 -14.60 1.95
CA GLY A 345 13.39 -15.31 2.42
C GLY A 345 13.05 -16.76 2.72
N TYR A 346 13.74 -17.36 3.68
CA TYR A 346 13.48 -18.72 4.12
C TYR A 346 13.45 -18.81 5.63
N PHE A 347 12.71 -19.80 6.12
CA PHE A 347 12.70 -20.14 7.54
C PHE A 347 12.96 -21.63 7.72
N LEU A 348 13.99 -21.97 8.48
CA LEU A 348 14.38 -23.34 8.80
C LEU A 348 14.13 -23.59 10.30
N SER A 349 13.33 -24.61 10.60
CA SER A 349 13.14 -25.13 11.96
C SER A 349 13.90 -26.44 12.12
N TRP A 350 14.78 -26.53 13.13
CA TRP A 350 15.49 -27.75 13.49
C TRP A 350 15.63 -27.86 15.01
N ASN A 351 15.24 -29.00 15.59
CA ASN A 351 15.32 -29.27 17.03
C ASN A 351 14.66 -28.18 17.89
N GLY A 352 13.57 -27.59 17.40
CA GLY A 352 12.83 -26.51 18.08
C GLY A 352 13.57 -25.17 18.08
N GLN A 353 14.56 -25.00 17.20
CA GLN A 353 15.26 -23.74 16.94
C GLN A 353 14.87 -23.24 15.55
N GLY A 354 14.64 -21.93 15.41
CA GLY A 354 14.22 -21.31 14.17
C GLY A 354 15.29 -20.39 13.58
N PHE A 355 15.53 -20.52 12.29
CA PHE A 355 16.59 -19.84 11.57
C PHE A 355 16.00 -19.07 10.40
N VAL A 356 16.15 -17.75 10.43
CA VAL A 356 15.76 -16.86 9.33
C VAL A 356 16.93 -16.75 8.36
N ILE A 357 16.66 -16.91 7.07
CA ILE A 357 17.69 -16.82 6.03
C ILE A 357 17.23 -15.79 5.01
N ASP A 358 18.06 -14.78 4.79
CA ASP A 358 17.88 -13.69 3.83
C ASP A 358 16.51 -13.00 3.94
N PRO A 359 16.25 -12.25 5.05
CA PRO A 359 15.00 -11.51 5.25
C PRO A 359 14.92 -10.28 4.33
N GLY A 360 14.55 -10.54 3.08
CA GLY A 360 14.30 -9.57 2.03
C GLY A 360 12.96 -8.85 2.13
N PHE A 361 12.53 -8.26 1.01
CA PHE A 361 11.24 -7.56 0.91
C PHE A 361 10.07 -8.44 1.38
N ASN A 362 9.23 -7.92 2.27
CA ASN A 362 8.01 -8.58 2.76
C ASN A 362 8.26 -9.88 3.54
N PHE A 363 9.49 -10.13 4.00
CA PHE A 363 9.79 -11.29 4.84
C PHE A 363 8.91 -11.31 6.09
N ILE A 364 8.77 -10.20 6.81
CA ILE A 364 7.99 -10.13 8.06
C ILE A 364 6.53 -10.50 7.82
N GLU A 365 5.95 -9.95 6.76
CA GLU A 365 4.57 -10.23 6.35
C GLU A 365 4.38 -11.71 6.02
N ASN A 366 5.26 -12.27 5.17
CA ASN A 366 5.21 -13.67 4.78
C ASN A 366 5.44 -14.61 5.97
N PHE A 367 6.34 -14.25 6.87
CA PHE A 367 6.65 -15.00 8.08
C PHE A 367 5.43 -15.07 9.02
N PHE A 368 4.79 -13.93 9.29
CA PHE A 368 3.57 -13.88 10.11
C PHE A 368 2.40 -14.60 9.45
N ALA A 369 2.20 -14.42 8.13
CA ALA A 369 1.12 -15.07 7.39
C ALA A 369 1.24 -16.62 7.39
N ASN A 370 2.44 -17.16 7.64
CA ASN A 370 2.67 -18.60 7.80
C ASN A 370 2.59 -19.06 9.28
N GLY A 371 2.09 -18.21 10.17
CA GLY A 371 1.79 -18.54 11.57
C GLY A 371 2.98 -18.41 12.53
N PHE A 372 4.10 -17.85 12.07
CA PHE A 372 5.28 -17.65 12.91
C PHE A 372 5.28 -16.28 13.60
N ASN A 373 6.05 -16.18 14.68
CA ASN A 373 6.17 -14.96 15.46
C ASN A 373 7.62 -14.68 15.86
N ILE A 374 7.89 -13.49 16.42
CA ILE A 374 9.25 -13.08 16.77
C ILE A 374 9.93 -14.07 17.72
N SER A 375 9.20 -14.73 18.62
CA SER A 375 9.77 -15.71 19.54
C SER A 375 10.30 -16.97 18.85
N ASP A 376 9.92 -17.25 17.60
CA ASP A 376 10.40 -18.39 16.82
C ASP A 376 11.81 -18.21 16.26
N ILE A 377 12.38 -17.00 16.26
CA ILE A 377 13.66 -16.69 15.59
C ILE A 377 14.85 -16.84 16.56
N ASP A 378 15.74 -17.81 16.40
CA ASP A 378 16.92 -17.96 17.27
C ASP A 378 18.23 -17.49 16.62
N ALA A 379 18.29 -17.52 15.29
CA ALA A 379 19.38 -16.95 14.52
C ALA A 379 18.92 -16.40 13.16
N ILE A 380 19.67 -15.43 12.64
CA ILE A 380 19.46 -14.83 11.32
C ILE A 380 20.73 -14.99 10.48
N PHE A 381 20.56 -15.43 9.23
CA PHE A 381 21.62 -15.64 8.25
C PHE A 381 21.42 -14.67 7.09
N ILE A 382 22.49 -13.99 6.69
CA ILE A 382 22.50 -13.13 5.50
C ILE A 382 23.63 -13.58 4.58
N SER A 383 23.26 -14.11 3.42
CA SER A 383 24.18 -14.59 2.40
C SER A 383 24.96 -13.46 1.76
N HIS A 384 24.29 -12.35 1.45
CA HIS A 384 24.86 -11.23 0.72
C HIS A 384 24.01 -9.94 0.87
N SER A 385 24.54 -8.79 0.46
CA SER A 385 24.06 -7.48 0.97
C SER A 385 23.01 -6.77 0.12
N HIS A 386 22.43 -7.43 -0.89
CA HIS A 386 21.36 -6.85 -1.71
C HIS A 386 20.06 -6.66 -0.95
N LEU A 387 19.24 -5.70 -1.40
CA LEU A 387 18.03 -5.26 -0.68
C LEU A 387 17.01 -6.38 -0.57
N ASP A 388 16.84 -7.17 -1.61
CA ASP A 388 15.94 -8.31 -1.64
C ASP A 388 16.39 -9.50 -0.77
N HIS A 389 17.55 -9.42 -0.12
CA HIS A 389 17.99 -10.37 0.92
C HIS A 389 18.01 -9.75 2.32
N THR A 390 17.84 -8.43 2.43
CA THR A 390 18.12 -7.69 3.68
C THR A 390 17.12 -6.60 4.04
N SER A 391 16.12 -6.30 3.20
CA SER A 391 15.19 -5.17 3.37
C SER A 391 14.47 -5.19 4.72
N ASP A 392 14.07 -6.36 5.21
CA ASP A 392 13.31 -6.48 6.45
C ASP A 392 14.22 -6.75 7.66
N PHE A 393 15.54 -6.83 7.47
CA PHE A 393 16.48 -7.11 8.56
C PHE A 393 16.43 -6.06 9.67
N GLU A 394 16.49 -4.77 9.32
CA GLU A 394 16.42 -3.68 10.31
C GLU A 394 15.08 -3.68 11.05
N SER A 395 13.98 -3.89 10.34
CA SER A 395 12.64 -3.99 10.93
C SER A 395 12.53 -5.19 11.88
N LEU A 396 13.10 -6.35 11.53
CA LEU A 396 13.17 -7.51 12.42
C LEU A 396 13.96 -7.20 13.70
N MET A 397 15.09 -6.50 13.58
CA MET A 397 15.88 -6.08 14.74
C MET A 397 15.07 -5.14 15.66
N THR A 398 14.36 -4.16 15.09
CA THR A 398 13.48 -3.27 15.85
C THR A 398 12.35 -4.03 16.56
N LEU A 399 11.73 -5.02 15.91
CA LEU A 399 10.67 -5.82 16.54
C LEU A 399 11.19 -6.71 17.67
N ILE A 400 12.41 -7.24 17.56
CA ILE A 400 13.06 -7.98 18.66
C ILE A 400 13.36 -7.04 19.83
N PHE A 401 13.82 -5.81 19.53
CA PHE A 401 14.02 -4.78 20.55
C PHE A 401 12.70 -4.44 21.26
N GLU A 402 11.63 -4.18 20.51
CA GLU A 402 10.32 -3.84 21.05
C GLU A 402 9.73 -4.97 21.92
N ARG A 403 9.94 -6.24 21.51
CA ARG A 403 9.62 -7.39 22.36
C ARG A 403 10.33 -7.31 23.72
N ASN A 404 11.58 -6.86 23.73
CA ASN A 404 12.45 -6.85 24.91
C ASN A 404 12.31 -5.61 25.79
N ASP A 405 11.68 -4.54 25.32
CA ASP A 405 11.68 -3.20 25.94
C ASP A 405 11.20 -3.22 27.40
N ASN A 406 10.24 -4.09 27.72
CA ASN A 406 9.64 -4.21 29.06
C ASN A 406 9.83 -5.58 29.73
N LEU A 407 10.73 -6.42 29.20
CA LEU A 407 11.00 -7.75 29.76
C LEU A 407 12.22 -7.72 30.69
N PRO A 408 12.21 -8.51 31.79
CA PRO A 408 13.38 -8.63 32.63
C PRO A 408 14.52 -9.34 31.87
N PRO A 409 15.80 -9.09 32.21
CA PRO A 409 16.95 -9.55 31.43
C PRO A 409 16.95 -11.04 31.07
N GLU A 410 16.45 -11.90 31.95
CA GLU A 410 16.32 -13.35 31.78
C GLU A 410 15.26 -13.79 30.76
N GLU A 411 14.29 -12.92 30.45
CA GLU A 411 13.23 -13.17 29.46
C GLU A 411 13.50 -12.46 28.12
N LYS A 412 14.53 -11.60 28.08
CA LYS A 412 14.95 -10.91 26.86
C LYS A 412 15.44 -11.92 25.84
N LYS A 413 14.87 -11.82 24.64
CA LYS A 413 15.25 -12.67 23.53
C LYS A 413 16.54 -12.13 22.92
N GLN A 414 17.52 -13.00 22.83
CA GLN A 414 18.75 -12.71 22.09
C GLN A 414 18.90 -13.67 20.92
N ILE A 415 19.32 -13.13 19.79
CA ILE A 415 19.55 -13.89 18.55
C ILE A 415 21.03 -13.89 18.17
N ASP A 416 21.44 -14.95 17.47
CA ASP A 416 22.75 -15.00 16.83
C ASP A 416 22.64 -14.53 15.37
N LEU A 417 23.63 -13.78 14.90
CA LEU A 417 23.69 -13.28 13.52
C LEU A 417 24.81 -13.96 12.77
N PHE A 418 24.54 -14.43 11.56
CA PHE A 418 25.51 -15.02 10.65
C PHE A 418 25.56 -14.17 9.38
N LEU A 419 26.51 -13.25 9.32
CA LEU A 419 26.57 -12.21 8.30
C LEU A 419 27.81 -12.40 7.44
N ASN A 420 27.66 -12.30 6.12
CA ASN A 420 28.84 -12.12 5.29
C ASN A 420 29.47 -10.73 5.57
N PHE A 421 30.71 -10.54 5.13
CA PHE A 421 31.46 -9.29 5.39
C PHE A 421 30.74 -8.04 4.85
N SER A 422 30.16 -8.16 3.66
CA SER A 422 29.38 -7.12 2.99
C SER A 422 28.20 -6.63 3.86
N SER A 423 27.43 -7.57 4.41
CA SER A 423 26.25 -7.25 5.24
C SER A 423 26.63 -6.72 6.62
N LEU A 424 27.73 -7.19 7.20
CA LEU A 424 28.25 -6.60 8.45
C LEU A 424 28.57 -5.11 8.26
N ASN A 425 29.24 -4.75 7.16
CA ASN A 425 29.53 -3.34 6.86
C ASN A 425 28.26 -2.53 6.63
N LYS A 426 27.29 -3.09 5.89
CA LYS A 426 26.00 -2.45 5.64
C LYS A 426 25.26 -2.08 6.92
N PHE A 427 25.30 -2.95 7.94
CA PHE A 427 24.53 -2.78 9.18
C PHE A 427 25.38 -2.42 10.42
N ALA A 428 26.65 -2.03 10.24
CA ALA A 428 27.58 -1.81 11.34
C ALA A 428 27.06 -0.78 12.36
N ASN A 429 26.48 0.33 11.90
CA ASN A 429 25.92 1.36 12.78
C ASN A 429 24.71 0.83 13.55
N LEU A 430 23.76 0.17 12.89
CA LEU A 430 22.59 -0.43 13.54
C LEU A 430 23.02 -1.40 14.64
N LEU A 431 23.95 -2.30 14.33
CA LEU A 431 24.45 -3.33 15.25
C LEU A 431 25.30 -2.76 16.39
N SER A 432 25.80 -1.53 16.27
CA SER A 432 26.55 -0.86 17.33
C SER A 432 25.65 -0.25 18.41
N LEU A 433 24.38 0.04 18.09
CA LEU A 433 23.47 0.78 18.96
C LEU A 433 22.82 -0.08 20.03
N ASP A 434 22.58 -1.37 19.78
CA ASP A 434 21.90 -2.24 20.75
C ASP A 434 22.51 -3.64 20.86
N LYS A 435 23.08 -3.93 22.04
CA LYS A 435 23.66 -5.23 22.40
C LYS A 435 22.67 -6.15 23.13
N SER A 436 21.46 -5.69 23.44
CA SER A 436 20.50 -6.48 24.21
C SER A 436 19.81 -7.55 23.36
N ALA A 437 19.53 -7.25 22.09
CA ALA A 437 18.90 -8.17 21.14
C ALA A 437 19.87 -9.13 20.44
N VAL A 438 21.14 -8.75 20.29
CA VAL A 438 22.16 -9.54 19.58
C VAL A 438 23.11 -10.20 20.57
N ARG A 439 23.13 -11.54 20.60
CA ARG A 439 24.03 -12.30 21.46
C ARG A 439 25.44 -12.42 20.87
N LYS A 440 25.53 -12.75 19.58
CA LYS A 440 26.80 -12.92 18.89
C LYS A 440 26.66 -12.74 17.39
N ILE A 441 27.68 -12.15 16.77
CA ILE A 441 27.81 -12.03 15.32
C ILE A 441 28.92 -12.99 14.87
N TYR A 442 28.59 -13.83 13.89
CA TYR A 442 29.47 -14.73 13.19
C TYR A 442 29.67 -14.21 11.77
N ILE A 443 30.92 -13.92 11.41
CA ILE A 443 31.25 -13.53 10.04
C ILE A 443 31.41 -14.81 9.22
N ILE A 444 30.55 -15.01 8.24
CA ILE A 444 30.58 -16.20 7.38
C ILE A 444 31.40 -15.92 6.12
N GLN A 445 32.27 -16.86 5.77
CA GLN A 445 33.21 -16.75 4.65
C GLN A 445 33.26 -18.08 3.89
N PRO A 446 33.39 -18.05 2.54
CA PRO A 446 33.51 -19.27 1.75
C PRO A 446 34.59 -20.21 2.26
N GLY A 447 34.25 -21.49 2.43
CA GLY A 447 35.20 -22.55 2.78
C GLY A 447 35.59 -22.62 4.25
N ILE A 448 35.03 -21.77 5.13
CA ILE A 448 35.26 -21.82 6.57
C ILE A 448 33.99 -22.29 7.28
N PRO A 449 33.88 -23.58 7.65
CA PRO A 449 32.72 -24.09 8.37
C PRO A 449 32.58 -23.47 9.77
N VAL A 450 31.32 -23.26 10.17
CA VAL A 450 30.93 -22.77 11.49
C VAL A 450 30.15 -23.88 12.19
N ASP A 451 30.78 -24.51 13.19
CA ASP A 451 30.17 -25.58 13.97
C ASP A 451 29.24 -25.02 15.05
N MET A 452 27.95 -25.31 14.92
CA MET A 452 26.90 -24.98 15.87
C MET A 452 26.18 -26.25 16.36
N SER A 453 26.78 -27.42 16.19
CA SER A 453 26.17 -28.72 16.50
C SER A 453 25.76 -28.81 17.97
N GLY A 454 26.60 -28.32 18.88
CA GLY A 454 26.32 -28.30 20.33
C GLY A 454 25.23 -27.31 20.77
N LYS A 455 24.95 -26.26 19.98
CA LYS A 455 23.98 -25.21 20.35
C LYS A 455 22.67 -25.33 19.58
N TYR A 456 22.76 -25.46 18.26
CA TYR A 456 21.64 -25.41 17.33
C TYR A 456 21.46 -26.71 16.53
N GLY A 457 22.39 -27.68 16.66
CA GLY A 457 22.30 -28.94 15.93
C GLY A 457 22.58 -28.80 14.44
N PHE A 458 23.46 -27.88 14.02
CA PHE A 458 23.92 -27.80 12.63
C PHE A 458 25.41 -27.46 12.52
N VAL A 459 26.04 -27.84 11.41
CA VAL A 459 27.30 -27.25 10.94
C VAL A 459 27.00 -26.47 9.68
N LEU A 460 27.30 -25.17 9.68
CA LEU A 460 27.14 -24.32 8.50
C LEU A 460 28.44 -24.33 7.70
N THR A 461 28.37 -24.66 6.41
CA THR A 461 29.48 -24.48 5.49
C THR A 461 29.11 -23.42 4.46
N PRO A 462 29.60 -22.18 4.59
CA PRO A 462 29.45 -21.17 3.55
C PRO A 462 30.28 -21.57 2.32
N THR A 463 29.71 -21.42 1.15
CA THR A 463 30.29 -21.83 -0.14
C THR A 463 30.56 -20.61 -0.99
N LYS A 464 31.48 -20.73 -1.94
CA LYS A 464 31.78 -19.66 -2.90
C LYS A 464 30.58 -19.42 -3.80
N ALA A 465 30.11 -18.19 -3.88
CA ALA A 465 29.18 -17.75 -4.90
C ALA A 465 29.89 -16.82 -5.90
N LYS A 466 29.37 -16.76 -7.12
CA LYS A 466 29.83 -15.83 -8.15
C LYS A 466 28.73 -14.81 -8.37
N HIS A 467 28.74 -13.75 -7.59
CA HIS A 467 27.69 -12.74 -7.60
C HIS A 467 28.29 -11.38 -7.26
N ARG A 468 27.70 -10.31 -7.82
CA ARG A 468 28.24 -8.98 -7.63
C ARG A 468 27.79 -8.42 -6.29
N GLU A 469 28.70 -7.79 -5.56
CA GLU A 469 28.42 -7.20 -4.25
C GLU A 469 28.80 -5.72 -4.19
N LEU A 470 28.32 -5.05 -3.13
CA LEU A 470 28.67 -3.65 -2.84
C LEU A 470 30.13 -3.51 -2.37
N TRP A 471 30.65 -4.46 -1.59
CA TRP A 471 32.00 -4.40 -1.00
C TRP A 471 33.02 -5.38 -1.60
N GLY A 472 32.62 -6.27 -2.51
CA GLY A 472 33.51 -7.25 -3.17
C GLY A 472 32.79 -8.56 -3.52
N ASP A 473 32.88 -8.96 -4.80
CA ASP A 473 32.18 -10.12 -5.36
C ASP A 473 32.53 -11.45 -4.66
N GLU A 474 33.69 -11.53 -4.01
CA GLU A 474 34.17 -12.69 -3.26
C GLU A 474 33.41 -12.96 -1.95
N TYR A 475 32.62 -12.00 -1.47
CA TYR A 475 31.94 -12.10 -0.18
C TYR A 475 30.54 -12.70 -0.26
N SER A 476 29.95 -12.86 -1.44
CA SER A 476 28.67 -13.57 -1.57
C SER A 476 28.88 -15.06 -1.26
N VAL A 477 27.98 -15.64 -0.47
CA VAL A 477 28.10 -17.03 -0.02
C VAL A 477 26.84 -17.86 -0.25
N GLY A 478 26.99 -19.02 -0.88
CA GLY A 478 25.97 -20.06 -0.79
C GLY A 478 26.01 -20.73 0.59
N LEU A 479 24.95 -21.41 0.98
CA LEU A 479 24.80 -21.95 2.33
C LEU A 479 24.60 -23.46 2.29
N ILE A 480 25.37 -24.20 3.08
CA ILE A 480 25.14 -25.63 3.33
C ILE A 480 24.94 -25.84 4.82
N PHE A 481 23.77 -26.36 5.20
CA PHE A 481 23.46 -26.77 6.56
C PHE A 481 23.56 -28.30 6.65
N ASP A 482 24.58 -28.79 7.33
CA ASP A 482 24.63 -30.18 7.80
C ASP A 482 23.90 -30.26 9.13
N LEU A 483 22.66 -30.74 9.10
CA LEU A 483 21.80 -30.87 10.27
C LEU A 483 22.18 -32.12 11.06
N ILE A 484 22.49 -31.89 12.34
CA ILE A 484 23.03 -32.88 13.28
C ILE A 484 21.97 -33.24 14.32
N GLU A 485 21.86 -34.53 14.59
CA GLU A 485 21.09 -35.06 15.71
C GLU A 485 21.87 -36.24 16.30
N ASN A 486 21.99 -36.29 17.63
CA ASN A 486 22.76 -37.34 18.33
C ASN A 486 24.20 -37.49 17.79
N ASN A 487 24.88 -36.35 17.57
CA ASN A 487 26.26 -36.26 17.03
C ASN A 487 26.47 -36.91 15.66
N LYS A 488 25.40 -37.11 14.88
CA LYS A 488 25.48 -37.64 13.51
C LYS A 488 24.78 -36.69 12.54
N LYS A 489 25.37 -36.48 11.37
CA LYS A 489 24.70 -35.81 10.25
C LYS A 489 23.49 -36.61 9.84
N LYS A 490 22.30 -36.01 9.97
CA LYS A 490 21.02 -36.59 9.55
C LYS A 490 20.59 -36.13 8.18
N PHE A 491 20.89 -34.88 7.85
CA PHE A 491 20.33 -34.25 6.67
C PHE A 491 21.22 -33.11 6.19
N ARG A 492 21.35 -32.94 4.87
CA ARG A 492 22.09 -31.84 4.24
C ARG A 492 21.17 -30.97 3.39
N LEU A 493 21.02 -29.71 3.77
CA LEU A 493 20.31 -28.68 3.02
C LEU A 493 21.32 -27.75 2.35
N GLY A 494 21.35 -27.73 1.02
CA GLY A 494 22.12 -26.78 0.22
C GLY A 494 21.24 -25.65 -0.31
N MET A 495 21.75 -24.43 -0.32
CA MET A 495 21.12 -23.26 -0.93
C MET A 495 22.15 -22.52 -1.77
N THR A 496 21.88 -22.36 -3.06
CA THR A 496 22.86 -21.76 -3.98
C THR A 496 23.08 -20.28 -3.75
N VAL A 497 22.07 -19.62 -3.17
CA VAL A 497 21.86 -18.16 -3.18
C VAL A 497 21.97 -17.60 -4.61
N ASP A 498 22.01 -16.29 -4.75
CA ASP A 498 22.33 -15.63 -6.01
C ASP A 498 23.77 -15.94 -6.43
N THR A 499 23.93 -16.62 -7.56
CA THR A 499 25.24 -17.05 -8.05
C THR A 499 25.23 -17.42 -9.53
N GLY A 500 26.30 -17.12 -10.27
CA GLY A 500 26.54 -17.70 -11.59
C GLY A 500 27.05 -19.14 -11.52
N TYR A 501 26.79 -19.94 -12.55
CA TYR A 501 27.28 -21.33 -12.59
C TYR A 501 28.75 -21.44 -13.03
N THR A 502 29.51 -22.24 -12.29
CA THR A 502 30.74 -22.90 -12.72
C THR A 502 30.74 -24.35 -12.21
N GLY A 503 31.54 -25.24 -12.81
CA GLY A 503 31.65 -26.63 -12.31
C GLY A 503 32.17 -26.71 -10.88
N GLU A 504 33.06 -25.79 -10.48
CA GLU A 504 33.50 -25.65 -9.09
C GLU A 504 32.33 -25.31 -8.16
N ILE A 505 31.48 -24.37 -8.55
CA ILE A 505 30.32 -23.96 -7.74
C ILE A 505 29.33 -25.11 -7.59
N GLY A 506 29.03 -25.84 -8.67
CA GLY A 506 28.15 -27.01 -8.61
C GLY A 506 28.68 -28.13 -7.73
N ALA A 507 29.99 -28.41 -7.78
CA ALA A 507 30.62 -29.44 -6.98
C ALA A 507 30.50 -29.20 -5.46
N GLN A 508 30.37 -27.94 -5.01
CA GLN A 508 30.23 -27.61 -3.58
C GLN A 508 28.94 -28.20 -2.98
N PHE A 509 27.87 -28.31 -3.78
CA PHE A 509 26.56 -28.80 -3.33
C PHE A 509 26.37 -30.31 -3.50
N LYS A 510 27.44 -31.03 -3.83
CA LYS A 510 27.40 -32.48 -3.97
C LYS A 510 26.87 -33.17 -2.72
N ASP A 511 26.09 -34.21 -2.97
CA ASP A 511 25.48 -35.04 -1.94
C ASP A 511 24.46 -34.32 -1.05
N SER A 512 23.94 -33.16 -1.46
CA SER A 512 22.82 -32.51 -0.76
C SER A 512 21.59 -33.42 -0.75
N ASP A 513 20.85 -33.48 0.36
CA ASP A 513 19.56 -34.20 0.39
C ASP A 513 18.50 -33.33 -0.31
N ILE A 514 18.52 -32.04 -0.01
CA ILE A 514 17.75 -31.01 -0.71
C ILE A 514 18.68 -29.90 -1.21
N LEU A 515 18.43 -29.42 -2.43
CA LEU A 515 19.07 -28.22 -2.97
C LEU A 515 18.01 -27.19 -3.31
N ILE A 516 18.09 -26.00 -2.71
CA ILE A 516 17.33 -24.82 -3.13
C ILE A 516 18.19 -24.04 -4.12
N ALA A 517 17.83 -24.08 -5.40
CA ALA A 517 18.55 -23.43 -6.49
C ALA A 517 17.84 -22.16 -6.94
N HIS A 518 18.53 -21.02 -6.90
CA HIS A 518 17.97 -19.72 -7.26
C HIS A 518 18.17 -19.41 -8.74
N ILE A 519 17.11 -19.61 -9.53
CA ILE A 519 17.19 -19.56 -11.00
C ILE A 519 17.32 -18.15 -11.56
N GLY A 520 16.89 -17.12 -10.84
CA GLY A 520 16.88 -15.75 -11.33
C GLY A 520 16.00 -15.58 -12.58
N SER A 521 16.43 -14.69 -13.46
CA SER A 521 15.76 -14.38 -14.73
C SER A 521 16.32 -15.14 -15.90
N ILE A 522 15.47 -15.51 -16.86
CA ILE A 522 15.88 -16.16 -18.12
C ILE A 522 15.81 -15.13 -19.25
N LYS A 523 16.90 -14.99 -20.00
CA LYS A 523 17.10 -14.03 -21.10
C LYS A 523 17.34 -14.74 -22.42
N GLU A 524 17.04 -14.06 -23.53
CA GLU A 524 17.13 -14.57 -24.91
C GLU A 524 18.45 -15.29 -25.23
N LYS A 525 19.57 -14.83 -24.66
CA LYS A 525 20.90 -15.44 -24.84
C LYS A 525 20.93 -16.95 -24.58
N GLU A 526 20.10 -17.47 -23.67
CA GLU A 526 20.07 -18.93 -23.40
C GLU A 526 19.46 -19.76 -24.54
N PHE A 527 18.69 -19.12 -25.41
CA PHE A 527 18.03 -19.75 -26.57
C PHE A 527 18.81 -19.55 -27.87
N ASP A 528 19.89 -18.77 -27.88
CA ASP A 528 20.72 -18.56 -29.07
C ASP A 528 21.51 -19.83 -29.43
N LEU A 529 21.04 -20.53 -30.48
CA LEU A 529 21.63 -21.78 -30.93
C LEU A 529 23.04 -21.63 -31.52
N ASN A 530 23.47 -20.41 -31.86
CA ASN A 530 24.81 -20.15 -32.39
C ASN A 530 25.88 -20.14 -31.29
N LEU A 531 25.50 -19.90 -30.03
CA LEU A 531 26.39 -19.92 -28.89
C LEU A 531 26.52 -21.34 -28.33
N ASN A 532 27.68 -21.71 -27.81
CA ASN A 532 27.81 -22.95 -27.05
C ASN A 532 27.22 -22.82 -25.62
N LEU A 533 26.98 -23.95 -24.93
CA LEU A 533 26.35 -23.94 -23.61
C LEU A 533 27.10 -23.14 -22.53
N ASN A 534 28.41 -22.94 -22.65
CA ASN A 534 29.17 -22.16 -21.68
C ASN A 534 29.07 -20.66 -21.96
N GLU A 535 29.02 -20.27 -23.24
CA GLU A 535 28.79 -18.88 -23.65
C GLU A 535 27.40 -18.40 -23.23
N ARG A 536 26.41 -19.29 -23.18
CA ARG A 536 25.03 -18.96 -22.76
C ARG A 536 24.86 -18.73 -21.27
N LEU A 537 25.81 -19.15 -20.43
CA LEU A 537 25.74 -18.97 -18.97
C LEU A 537 25.84 -17.49 -18.59
N TYR A 538 25.17 -17.13 -17.50
CA TYR A 538 25.28 -15.81 -16.91
C TYR A 538 26.44 -15.72 -15.93
N LYS A 539 26.95 -14.50 -15.76
CA LYS A 539 28.08 -14.22 -14.89
C LYS A 539 27.70 -14.34 -13.41
N ASN A 540 26.54 -13.79 -13.03
CA ASN A 540 26.22 -13.49 -11.62
C ASN A 540 24.97 -14.19 -11.06
N HIS A 541 24.16 -14.83 -11.90
CA HIS A 541 22.96 -15.54 -11.49
C HIS A 541 22.87 -16.85 -12.23
N LEU A 542 22.06 -17.77 -11.72
CA LEU A 542 21.69 -18.91 -12.50
C LEU A 542 20.72 -18.43 -13.59
N GLY A 543 20.54 -19.28 -14.57
CA GLY A 543 19.51 -19.18 -15.58
C GLY A 543 18.97 -20.60 -15.78
N LEU A 544 18.32 -20.88 -16.90
CA LEU A 544 17.80 -22.22 -17.17
C LEU A 544 18.93 -23.27 -17.20
N ILE A 545 19.96 -23.01 -17.99
CA ILE A 545 21.12 -23.90 -18.20
C ILE A 545 21.94 -23.99 -16.92
N GLY A 546 22.19 -22.86 -16.25
CA GLY A 546 22.96 -22.81 -14.99
C GLY A 546 22.29 -23.64 -13.89
N THR A 547 20.98 -23.47 -13.71
CA THR A 547 20.18 -24.23 -12.74
C THR A 547 20.15 -25.72 -13.08
N THR A 548 20.00 -26.07 -14.35
CA THR A 548 20.05 -27.48 -14.80
C THR A 548 21.39 -28.13 -14.47
N LYS A 549 22.50 -27.45 -14.80
CA LYS A 549 23.85 -27.96 -14.55
C LYS A 549 24.15 -28.09 -13.06
N ILE A 550 23.78 -27.08 -12.24
CA ILE A 550 24.08 -27.11 -10.80
C ILE A 550 23.31 -28.22 -10.09
N ILE A 551 22.04 -28.46 -10.45
CA ILE A 551 21.26 -29.57 -9.88
C ILE A 551 21.85 -30.91 -10.30
N LYS A 552 22.31 -31.03 -11.55
CA LYS A 552 22.96 -32.25 -12.04
C LYS A 552 24.27 -32.54 -11.30
N ASP A 553 25.11 -31.53 -11.07
CA ASP A 553 26.37 -31.70 -10.33
C ASP A 553 26.15 -32.03 -8.85
N ALA A 554 25.14 -31.41 -8.24
CA ALA A 554 24.77 -31.66 -6.85
C ALA A 554 24.07 -33.02 -6.63
N SER A 555 23.35 -33.50 -7.66
CA SER A 555 22.51 -34.72 -7.67
C SER A 555 21.64 -34.83 -6.40
N PRO A 556 20.87 -33.79 -5.99
CA PRO A 556 20.14 -33.80 -4.72
C PRO A 556 18.98 -34.80 -4.75
N LYS A 557 18.45 -35.29 -3.61
CA LYS A 557 17.23 -36.13 -3.64
C LYS A 557 16.01 -35.33 -4.12
N LEU A 558 15.88 -34.11 -3.61
CA LEU A 558 14.88 -33.12 -4.00
C LEU A 558 15.57 -31.81 -4.41
N ALA A 559 15.25 -31.28 -5.58
CA ALA A 559 15.60 -29.90 -5.95
C ALA A 559 14.38 -29.00 -5.83
N VAL A 560 14.53 -27.87 -5.14
CA VAL A 560 13.55 -26.78 -5.13
C VAL A 560 14.13 -25.64 -5.95
N ILE A 561 13.46 -25.29 -7.04
CA ILE A 561 13.88 -24.17 -7.88
C ILE A 561 13.16 -22.93 -7.37
N SER A 562 13.89 -21.92 -6.91
CA SER A 562 13.32 -20.72 -6.28
C SER A 562 13.88 -19.46 -6.93
N GLU A 563 13.44 -18.29 -6.48
CA GLU A 563 13.84 -16.98 -7.04
C GLU A 563 13.63 -16.87 -8.54
N PHE A 564 12.45 -17.26 -8.99
CA PHE A 564 12.04 -16.97 -10.34
C PHE A 564 11.90 -15.46 -10.53
N GLY A 565 12.34 -14.97 -11.68
CA GLY A 565 11.90 -13.67 -12.17
C GLY A 565 10.38 -13.65 -12.38
N GLU A 566 9.74 -12.51 -12.10
CA GLU A 566 8.29 -12.32 -12.30
C GLU A 566 7.90 -12.54 -13.76
N GLU A 567 8.79 -12.22 -14.70
CA GLU A 567 8.59 -12.45 -16.14
C GLU A 567 8.35 -13.92 -16.49
N LEU A 568 8.75 -14.84 -15.61
CA LEU A 568 8.55 -16.27 -15.80
C LEU A 568 7.15 -16.71 -15.39
N GLY A 569 6.39 -15.90 -14.64
CA GLY A 569 4.95 -16.07 -14.42
C GLY A 569 4.50 -17.52 -14.24
N SER A 570 3.63 -17.98 -15.15
CA SER A 570 3.07 -19.34 -15.17
C SER A 570 4.04 -20.41 -15.67
N LEU A 571 5.18 -20.02 -16.27
CA LEU A 571 6.18 -20.94 -16.80
C LEU A 571 7.00 -21.61 -15.71
N ARG A 572 6.94 -21.18 -14.45
CA ARG A 572 7.77 -21.74 -13.36
C ARG A 572 7.57 -23.25 -13.19
N VAL A 573 6.33 -23.72 -13.33
CA VAL A 573 5.99 -25.15 -13.29
C VAL A 573 6.58 -25.89 -14.49
N ASP A 574 6.44 -25.34 -15.70
CA ASP A 574 6.94 -25.97 -16.92
C ASP A 574 8.47 -26.00 -16.99
N ILE A 575 9.12 -24.90 -16.58
CA ILE A 575 10.57 -24.81 -16.43
C ILE A 575 11.07 -25.87 -15.44
N SER A 576 10.41 -26.00 -14.29
CA SER A 576 10.80 -26.99 -13.28
C SER A 576 10.64 -28.42 -13.78
N LYS A 577 9.56 -28.71 -14.53
CA LYS A 577 9.35 -30.02 -15.19
C LYS A 577 10.39 -30.30 -16.27
N ALA A 578 10.75 -29.29 -17.07
CA ALA A 578 11.77 -29.41 -18.10
C ALA A 578 13.15 -29.72 -17.49
N ILE A 579 13.51 -29.01 -16.40
CA ILE A 579 14.72 -29.28 -15.63
C ILE A 579 14.68 -30.69 -15.04
N GLU A 580 13.57 -31.09 -14.40
CA GLU A 580 13.41 -32.45 -13.85
C GLU A 580 13.68 -33.51 -14.92
N GLY A 581 13.13 -33.36 -16.12
CA GLY A 581 13.32 -34.31 -17.22
C GLY A 581 14.77 -34.53 -17.62
N VAL A 582 15.65 -33.55 -17.37
CA VAL A 582 17.09 -33.62 -17.70
C VAL A 582 17.93 -34.14 -16.53
N VAL A 583 17.61 -33.72 -15.30
CA VAL A 583 18.46 -33.97 -14.12
C VAL A 583 18.05 -35.20 -13.31
N LYS A 584 16.84 -35.73 -13.54
CA LYS A 584 16.34 -36.91 -12.84
C LYS A 584 17.24 -38.11 -13.08
N ASP A 585 17.67 -38.73 -12.00
CA ASP A 585 18.58 -39.87 -12.02
C ASP A 585 18.24 -40.86 -10.88
N ARG A 586 19.18 -41.73 -10.50
CA ARG A 586 18.98 -42.68 -9.40
C ARG A 586 18.83 -42.02 -8.04
N ARG A 587 19.38 -40.82 -7.84
CA ARG A 587 19.35 -40.05 -6.59
C ARG A 587 18.34 -38.90 -6.68
N THR A 588 18.42 -38.05 -7.70
CA THR A 588 17.48 -36.96 -7.95
C THR A 588 16.13 -37.48 -8.40
N LYS A 589 15.18 -37.43 -7.47
CA LYS A 589 13.82 -37.95 -7.68
C LYS A 589 12.88 -36.92 -8.26
N ARG A 590 13.05 -35.66 -7.87
CA ARG A 590 12.07 -34.61 -8.13
C ARG A 590 12.70 -33.22 -8.22
N CYS A 591 12.16 -32.38 -9.10
CA CYS A 591 12.38 -30.93 -9.09
C CYS A 591 11.03 -30.22 -9.01
N ILE A 592 10.85 -29.33 -8.03
CA ILE A 592 9.59 -28.63 -7.79
C ILE A 592 9.89 -27.12 -7.72
N PRO A 593 9.05 -26.25 -8.33
CA PRO A 593 9.18 -24.82 -8.13
C PRO A 593 8.82 -24.46 -6.68
N GLY A 594 9.66 -23.66 -6.03
CA GLY A 594 9.40 -23.04 -4.74
C GLY A 594 8.58 -21.76 -4.88
N ASP A 595 7.76 -21.50 -3.88
CA ASP A 595 6.94 -20.28 -3.73
C ASP A 595 6.57 -20.11 -2.27
N ILE A 596 6.08 -18.92 -1.91
CA ILE A 596 5.66 -18.56 -0.56
C ILE A 596 4.74 -19.64 0.04
N GLY A 597 5.05 -20.07 1.25
CA GLY A 597 4.27 -21.04 2.01
C GLY A 597 4.51 -22.50 1.64
N MET A 598 5.41 -22.81 0.71
CA MET A 598 5.89 -24.18 0.53
C MET A 598 6.59 -24.62 1.83
N LYS A 599 6.07 -25.68 2.46
CA LYS A 599 6.62 -26.24 3.70
C LYS A 599 7.04 -27.69 3.49
N ILE A 600 8.30 -27.98 3.80
CA ILE A 600 8.92 -29.30 3.58
C ILE A 600 9.37 -29.85 4.93
N LEU A 601 8.83 -31.00 5.32
CA LEU A 601 9.19 -31.73 6.52
C LEU A 601 10.54 -32.44 6.34
N LEU A 602 11.42 -32.28 7.34
CA LEU A 602 12.76 -32.86 7.37
C LEU A 602 12.84 -33.94 8.46
N PRO A 603 13.63 -35.02 8.27
CA PRO A 603 14.44 -35.34 7.09
C PRO A 603 13.66 -36.10 5.99
N ASP A 604 12.37 -36.35 6.20
CA ASP A 604 11.56 -37.27 5.37
C ASP A 604 11.26 -36.78 3.95
N LEU A 605 11.54 -35.51 3.63
CA LEU A 605 11.25 -34.89 2.34
C LEU A 605 9.76 -34.95 1.95
N LYS A 606 8.88 -34.82 2.95
CA LYS A 606 7.44 -34.70 2.71
C LYS A 606 7.06 -33.25 2.57
N ILE A 607 6.19 -32.93 1.61
CA ILE A 607 5.75 -31.56 1.33
C ILE A 607 4.31 -31.40 1.82
N ARG A 608 4.00 -30.25 2.40
CA ARG A 608 2.63 -29.94 2.81
C ARG A 608 1.70 -29.90 1.59
N CYS A 609 0.61 -30.64 1.66
CA CYS A 609 -0.49 -30.51 0.71
C CYS A 609 -1.46 -29.44 1.20
N ASP A 610 -1.63 -28.35 0.46
CA ASP A 610 -2.47 -27.22 0.86
C ASP A 610 -3.95 -27.61 0.94
N MET A 611 -4.44 -28.46 0.03
CA MET A 611 -5.84 -28.93 0.03
C MET A 611 -6.14 -29.85 1.21
N CYS A 612 -5.30 -30.87 1.45
CA CYS A 612 -5.47 -31.75 2.61
C CYS A 612 -5.37 -30.97 3.93
N SER A 613 -4.48 -29.97 3.98
CA SER A 613 -4.29 -29.16 5.20
C SER A 613 -5.52 -28.29 5.46
N LYS A 614 -6.09 -27.71 4.40
CA LYS A 614 -7.35 -26.95 4.48
C LYS A 614 -8.53 -27.82 4.92
N GLU A 615 -8.65 -29.05 4.41
CA GLU A 615 -9.71 -30.00 4.82
C GLU A 615 -9.61 -30.40 6.29
N LYS A 616 -8.38 -30.60 6.78
CA LYS A 616 -8.14 -31.07 8.15
C LYS A 616 -8.09 -29.94 9.19
N GLY A 617 -7.79 -28.71 8.76
CA GLY A 617 -7.51 -27.58 9.66
C GLY A 617 -6.14 -27.64 10.34
N ASP A 618 -5.21 -28.45 9.83
CA ASP A 618 -3.85 -28.63 10.34
C ASP A 618 -2.91 -29.05 9.20
N ASP A 619 -1.59 -28.89 9.36
CA ASP A 619 -0.61 -29.25 8.32
C ASP A 619 -0.67 -30.76 8.00
N VAL A 620 -0.93 -31.10 6.74
CA VAL A 620 -0.88 -32.48 6.21
C VAL A 620 0.26 -32.61 5.22
N PHE A 621 1.21 -33.48 5.54
CA PHE A 621 2.41 -33.75 4.74
C PHE A 621 2.26 -35.05 3.95
N VAL A 622 2.68 -35.03 2.68
CA VAL A 622 2.70 -36.20 1.79
C VAL A 622 4.07 -36.35 1.13
N ASP A 623 4.38 -37.53 0.61
CA ASP A 623 5.66 -37.78 -0.07
C ASP A 623 5.87 -36.83 -1.27
N MET A 624 7.10 -36.35 -1.47
CA MET A 624 7.42 -35.43 -2.57
C MET A 624 7.04 -35.96 -3.97
N ASN A 625 7.01 -37.29 -4.16
CA ASN A 625 6.65 -37.91 -5.44
C ASN A 625 5.13 -37.91 -5.70
N GLU A 626 4.33 -37.54 -4.71
CA GLU A 626 2.88 -37.42 -4.80
C GLU A 626 2.42 -35.97 -4.96
N ILE A 627 3.34 -35.00 -4.91
CA ILE A 627 3.02 -33.57 -4.97
C ILE A 627 3.15 -33.02 -6.38
N ASN A 628 2.15 -32.23 -6.75
CA ASN A 628 2.13 -31.39 -7.92
C ASN A 628 1.99 -29.93 -7.47
N ALA A 629 2.77 -29.04 -8.10
CA ALA A 629 2.59 -27.60 -7.98
C ALA A 629 1.65 -27.14 -9.09
N ILE A 630 0.57 -26.45 -8.71
CA ILE A 630 -0.40 -25.89 -9.65
C ILE A 630 -0.65 -24.42 -9.34
N TYR A 631 -1.10 -23.71 -10.37
CA TYR A 631 -1.70 -22.40 -10.22
C TYR A 631 -3.20 -22.59 -10.03
N PHE A 632 -3.75 -21.96 -8.99
CA PHE A 632 -5.17 -21.62 -9.02
C PHE A 632 -5.26 -20.27 -9.73
N PRO A 633 -6.04 -20.15 -10.82
CA PRO A 633 -6.20 -18.87 -11.48
C PRO A 633 -6.88 -17.91 -10.49
N GLU A 634 -6.11 -16.97 -9.94
CA GLU A 634 -6.69 -15.73 -9.42
C GLU A 634 -6.95 -14.81 -10.62
N GLU A 635 -8.07 -14.07 -10.56
CA GLU A 635 -8.72 -13.38 -11.69
C GLU A 635 -7.90 -12.21 -12.30
N VAL A 636 -6.62 -12.07 -11.93
CA VAL A 636 -5.76 -10.95 -12.32
C VAL A 636 -4.96 -11.31 -13.58
N GLN A 637 -5.33 -10.74 -14.73
CA GLN A 637 -4.58 -10.99 -15.96
C GLN A 637 -3.12 -10.52 -15.82
N GLY A 638 -2.18 -11.44 -16.02
CA GLY A 638 -0.73 -11.20 -16.01
C GLY A 638 0.03 -11.65 -14.74
N ASP A 639 -0.63 -12.03 -13.65
CA ASP A 639 0.00 -12.73 -12.52
C ASP A 639 -0.54 -14.17 -12.46
N PRO A 640 0.30 -15.23 -12.58
CA PRO A 640 -0.16 -16.61 -12.43
C PRO A 640 -0.71 -16.95 -11.03
N GLY A 641 -0.56 -16.06 -10.05
CA GLY A 641 -0.91 -16.30 -8.66
C GLY A 641 0.15 -17.12 -7.90
N LYS A 642 -0.14 -17.35 -6.62
CA LYS A 642 0.68 -18.16 -5.72
C LYS A 642 0.60 -19.64 -6.10
N LEU A 643 1.73 -20.34 -6.15
CA LEU A 643 1.71 -21.80 -6.31
C LEU A 643 1.03 -22.48 -5.13
N THR A 644 0.19 -23.46 -5.47
CA THR A 644 -0.45 -24.34 -4.51
C THR A 644 0.04 -25.77 -4.71
N TYR A 645 0.40 -26.43 -3.62
CA TYR A 645 0.97 -27.77 -3.61
C TYR A 645 -0.13 -28.77 -3.28
N VAL A 646 -0.51 -29.58 -4.27
CA VAL A 646 -1.61 -30.54 -4.16
C VAL A 646 -1.09 -31.96 -4.34
N CYS A 647 -1.55 -32.88 -3.50
CA CYS A 647 -1.21 -34.28 -3.66
C CYS A 647 -2.07 -34.92 -4.76
N LYS A 648 -1.64 -36.09 -5.27
CA LYS A 648 -2.36 -36.88 -6.30
C LYS A 648 -3.84 -37.15 -6.01
N LYS A 649 -4.29 -37.10 -4.76
CA LYS A 649 -5.72 -37.24 -4.40
C LYS A 649 -6.55 -36.05 -4.92
N HIS A 650 -5.94 -34.86 -4.98
CA HIS A 650 -6.60 -33.60 -5.31
C HIS A 650 -6.18 -33.01 -6.66
N PHE A 651 -5.14 -33.56 -7.28
CA PHE A 651 -4.69 -33.24 -8.64
C PHE A 651 -5.39 -34.16 -9.63
#